data_AF-A0A5C5FLA4-F1
#
_entry.id   AF-A0A5C5FLA4-F1
#
_cell.length_a   1.000
_cell.length_b   1.000
_cell.length_c   1.000
_cell.angle_alpha   90.00
_cell.angle_beta   90.00
_cell.angle_gamma   90.00
#
_symmetry.space_group_name_H-M   'P 1'
#
loop_
_entity.id
_entity.type
_entity.pdbx_description
1 polymer ?
#
loop_
_entity_poly.entity_id
_entity_poly.type
_entity_poly.pdbx_seq_one_letter_code
_entity_poly.pdbx_strand_id
1 'polypeptide(L)'
;MLPNAPSAARCALRRPAASPSVSSWIRRSTPLRSLAPHTIASRVGAIASPASPVPLRRPASTAARPRRNVDSPLSRPPPAHPVLSADHASHKPLKRTDIKLRPYQVDCIRAVLDELERGEFSRLGVSAPTGSGKTAIFTSLISHLPALVHPVTGEVATRVLIIVNSIQLASQTAQAVTRAYPDLIVEVEQGRSLASGTADVTVCTYQTLARSSFSRLEKFLPEHYKAVIVDEAHHAAAPSYLEILARFDSHADPDALPDSDLPTPAPLLANVDSLGRMRVPLLAFTATWGRADGLALGKVFEKIVWHGEWLSMIKGRWLSQLEFTTVHLGTAVDMAKIDVSSATGEFNTASLARALDKREVNELAVDAWFENARERRSTLVFAVSVAHVVSLTNAFRERGVDARFVYEGTKQKDRDELYRAFKAGEFAVLVNCGILTEGADFPAIDCVLLARPTRSQNLFLQMLGRGLRLSPDTGKRNCLVIDLIGTSSDLGVVCTPTLFGIDPATVIEGRSTQQLEDVASQQAAARTPDPEPAPPPISALSHRHSISYKHYTAFDLVSQLDAAGQEEHVPVSRLSRLAWVGCGEVWVLELMGRGYVKVLRDGSEFTSLLYLRLPAFLSSNSSRGPRYATPVPLAAHESFTLLLRATDAAVLNHPELAEISHSLTRFAPWRRAPASESQRNYILKKLLNTEEQAMGVNSIEGVWLGQPWKARVPIDDKVTKGQASDVVSRLTHGGLGWWKKQRGTLVREEKRQVREGERLEKRLEKARIAREARAKKAGAQVPDGAT
;
A
#
# COMPACT_ATOMS: atom_id res chain seq x y z
N MET A 1 70.09 27.26 -39.62
CA MET A 1 70.09 28.73 -39.87
C MET A 1 70.55 29.45 -38.60
N LEU A 2 70.94 30.71 -38.74
CA LEU A 2 71.22 31.67 -37.64
C LEU A 2 69.89 32.09 -36.93
N PRO A 3 69.91 32.84 -35.80
CA PRO A 3 70.43 32.45 -34.48
C PRO A 3 69.54 32.98 -33.30
N ASN A 4 70.12 33.09 -32.08
CA ASN A 4 69.66 33.85 -30.88
C ASN A 4 68.42 33.32 -30.11
N ALA A 5 68.39 33.08 -28.79
CA ALA A 5 69.09 33.59 -27.58
C ALA A 5 68.52 34.92 -26.99
N PRO A 6 68.82 35.31 -25.73
CA PRO A 6 68.36 34.61 -24.51
C PRO A 6 67.95 35.53 -23.32
N SER A 7 67.43 34.92 -22.24
CA SER A 7 67.46 35.46 -20.85
C SER A 7 66.53 36.68 -20.58
N ALA A 8 66.26 37.14 -19.34
CA ALA A 8 67.02 37.04 -18.09
C ALA A 8 66.22 36.48 -16.88
N ALA A 9 66.97 36.05 -15.86
CA ALA A 9 66.47 35.58 -14.57
C ALA A 9 67.30 36.19 -13.42
N ARG A 10 66.73 36.21 -12.20
CA ARG A 10 67.31 36.27 -10.83
C ARG A 10 66.44 37.18 -9.93
N CYS A 11 66.29 36.95 -8.62
CA CYS A 11 66.78 35.92 -7.68
C CYS A 11 65.55 35.25 -6.98
N ALA A 12 65.54 34.01 -6.47
CA ALA A 12 66.47 33.31 -5.56
C ALA A 12 66.43 33.94 -4.13
N LEU A 13 66.32 33.26 -2.97
CA LEU A 13 66.44 31.85 -2.51
C LEU A 13 65.48 31.64 -1.28
N ARG A 14 65.19 30.46 -0.67
CA ARG A 14 65.39 29.03 -0.96
C ARG A 14 64.40 28.17 -0.11
N ARG A 15 63.94 27.04 -0.67
CA ARG A 15 63.60 25.78 0.07
C ARG A 15 64.93 25.05 0.41
N PRO A 16 65.04 24.04 1.33
CA PRO A 16 64.19 22.83 1.44
C PRO A 16 64.07 22.29 2.91
N ALA A 17 63.79 21.02 3.29
CA ALA A 17 63.56 19.75 2.58
C ALA A 17 62.72 18.74 3.41
N ALA A 18 62.23 17.70 2.72
CA ALA A 18 62.10 16.29 3.14
C ALA A 18 61.37 15.85 4.44
N SER A 19 60.59 14.78 4.31
CA SER A 19 60.22 13.86 5.40
C SER A 19 61.35 12.84 5.66
N PRO A 20 61.37 12.24 6.86
CA PRO A 20 61.27 10.78 6.93
C PRO A 20 60.37 10.29 8.10
N SER A 21 60.40 8.99 8.38
CA SER A 21 59.54 8.28 9.33
C SER A 21 60.29 7.69 10.55
N VAL A 22 59.52 7.08 11.46
CA VAL A 22 59.96 6.25 12.61
C VAL A 22 60.38 7.00 13.89
N SER A 23 60.14 6.34 15.02
CA SER A 23 59.97 6.87 16.39
C SER A 23 61.21 6.79 17.30
N SER A 24 61.36 7.74 18.24
CA SER A 24 61.65 7.43 19.67
C SER A 24 61.62 8.63 20.64
N TRP A 25 60.99 8.40 21.80
CA TRP A 25 61.27 8.76 23.22
C TRP A 25 62.47 9.72 23.53
N ILE A 26 62.48 10.58 24.59
CA ILE A 26 62.44 10.26 26.04
C ILE A 26 62.07 11.49 26.96
N ARG A 27 61.17 11.24 27.94
CA ARG A 27 61.01 11.74 29.35
C ARG A 27 61.57 13.10 29.84
N ARG A 28 60.75 13.76 30.69
CA ARG A 28 60.84 13.86 32.18
C ARG A 28 59.44 14.25 32.74
N SER A 29 58.97 13.89 33.94
CA SER A 29 59.54 13.06 35.03
C SER A 29 58.46 12.41 35.93
N THR A 30 58.70 11.15 36.32
CA THR A 30 58.10 10.36 37.41
C THR A 30 58.49 10.91 38.82
N PRO A 31 57.85 10.55 39.96
CA PRO A 31 57.61 9.19 40.53
C PRO A 31 56.10 8.85 40.67
N LEU A 32 55.59 7.73 41.21
CA LEU A 32 55.89 6.26 41.38
C LEU A 32 54.53 5.64 41.87
N ARG A 33 54.23 4.37 42.23
CA ARG A 33 54.78 2.99 42.43
C ARG A 33 53.49 2.09 42.44
N SER A 34 53.38 0.76 42.37
CA SER A 34 54.14 -0.47 42.01
C SER A 34 53.12 -1.64 42.19
N LEU A 35 53.10 -2.78 41.48
CA LEU A 35 53.91 -3.37 40.40
C LEU A 35 53.08 -4.47 39.68
N ALA A 36 53.48 -4.88 38.46
CA ALA A 36 52.93 -6.05 37.73
C ALA A 36 53.89 -7.29 37.87
N PRO A 37 54.02 -8.36 37.01
CA PRO A 37 53.84 -8.41 35.53
C PRO A 37 53.40 -9.74 34.80
N HIS A 38 52.89 -9.56 33.56
CA HIS A 38 53.17 -10.25 32.26
C HIS A 38 53.15 -11.79 31.96
N THR A 39 52.60 -12.07 30.75
CA THR A 39 53.03 -12.98 29.63
C THR A 39 52.90 -14.53 29.63
N ILE A 40 52.02 -15.02 28.73
CA ILE A 40 52.29 -15.76 27.45
C ILE A 40 53.25 -16.99 27.43
N ALA A 41 52.81 -18.04 26.70
CA ALA A 41 53.54 -19.17 26.06
C ALA A 41 53.66 -20.56 26.74
N SER A 42 52.81 -21.49 26.27
CA SER A 42 53.08 -22.89 25.85
C SER A 42 54.08 -23.84 26.56
N ARG A 43 53.49 -24.93 27.10
CA ARG A 43 53.88 -26.37 26.95
C ARG A 43 55.02 -26.97 27.82
N VAL A 44 54.80 -28.24 28.22
CA VAL A 44 55.70 -29.19 28.92
C VAL A 44 55.85 -28.92 30.44
N GLY A 45 56.01 -29.98 31.24
CA GLY A 45 56.14 -29.94 32.72
C GLY A 45 57.44 -30.61 33.21
N ALA A 46 57.58 -31.11 34.44
CA ALA A 46 56.78 -31.09 35.68
C ALA A 46 57.68 -31.61 36.84
N ILE A 47 57.25 -31.59 38.13
CA ILE A 47 57.55 -32.59 39.22
C ILE A 47 57.05 -32.11 40.63
N ALA A 48 56.82 -33.09 41.53
CA ALA A 48 56.75 -33.06 43.01
C ALA A 48 55.83 -32.08 43.80
N SER A 49 54.68 -32.60 44.26
CA SER A 49 54.39 -33.07 45.66
C SER A 49 54.92 -32.34 46.92
N PRO A 50 54.29 -32.51 48.12
CA PRO A 50 52.93 -33.03 48.45
C PRO A 50 52.14 -32.30 49.57
N ALA A 51 50.80 -32.41 49.59
CA ALA A 51 49.94 -32.63 50.78
C ALA A 51 48.42 -32.71 50.40
N SER A 52 47.64 -33.49 51.15
CA SER A 52 46.20 -33.81 50.96
C SER A 52 45.42 -33.54 52.27
N PRO A 53 44.10 -33.85 52.47
CA PRO A 53 43.03 -34.36 51.59
C PRO A 53 41.81 -33.39 51.43
N VAL A 54 40.81 -33.52 50.53
CA VAL A 54 40.39 -34.49 49.49
C VAL A 54 39.75 -35.80 50.02
N PRO A 55 38.41 -36.06 49.88
CA PRO A 55 37.81 -36.15 48.54
C PRO A 55 36.31 -35.76 48.35
N LEU A 56 35.94 -35.48 47.08
CA LEU A 56 34.57 -35.71 46.58
C LEU A 56 34.53 -35.79 45.02
N ARG A 57 34.56 -37.01 44.42
CA ARG A 57 33.97 -37.37 43.09
C ARG A 57 34.34 -38.79 42.58
N ARG A 58 33.34 -39.48 42.00
CA ARG A 58 33.24 -40.17 40.67
C ARG A 58 34.52 -40.54 39.87
N PRO A 59 34.47 -41.48 38.86
CA PRO A 59 33.63 -42.68 38.64
C PRO A 59 34.42 -43.90 38.01
N ALA A 60 33.72 -44.89 37.40
CA ALA A 60 34.04 -45.57 36.11
C ALA A 60 34.20 -47.13 36.04
N SER A 61 33.75 -47.67 34.88
CA SER A 61 34.24 -48.82 34.07
C SER A 61 34.28 -50.30 34.54
N THR A 62 33.43 -51.11 33.87
CA THR A 62 33.70 -52.43 33.21
C THR A 62 34.08 -53.73 33.97
N ALA A 63 33.17 -54.72 33.89
CA ALA A 63 33.37 -56.17 33.65
C ALA A 63 34.03 -57.05 34.77
N ALA A 64 33.70 -58.35 34.97
CA ALA A 64 32.94 -59.30 34.15
C ALA A 64 32.36 -60.53 34.93
N ARG A 65 31.40 -61.25 34.30
CA ARG A 65 30.99 -62.68 34.51
C ARG A 65 30.23 -63.08 35.81
N PRO A 66 29.48 -64.22 35.85
CA PRO A 66 28.82 -64.96 34.74
C PRO A 66 27.39 -65.55 35.00
N ARG A 67 26.64 -65.75 33.90
CA ARG A 67 25.65 -66.84 33.61
C ARG A 67 24.50 -67.19 34.60
N ARG A 68 23.26 -67.07 34.09
CA ARG A 68 22.37 -68.22 33.82
C ARG A 68 21.26 -67.86 32.80
N ASN A 69 20.98 -68.77 31.86
CA ASN A 69 19.70 -68.90 31.16
C ASN A 69 18.87 -69.97 31.94
N VAL A 70 17.60 -70.28 31.66
CA VAL A 70 16.73 -70.08 30.48
C VAL A 70 15.28 -69.85 30.95
N ASP A 71 14.44 -69.21 30.12
CA ASP A 71 13.09 -69.67 29.69
C ASP A 71 12.11 -68.53 29.36
N SER A 72 11.27 -68.77 28.34
CA SER A 72 10.20 -67.89 27.85
C SER A 72 8.83 -68.48 28.23
N PRO A 73 7.76 -67.68 28.40
CA PRO A 73 6.74 -67.69 27.33
C PRO A 73 5.89 -66.41 27.13
N LEU A 74 5.45 -66.24 25.88
CA LEU A 74 4.11 -65.80 25.42
C LEU A 74 3.37 -64.61 26.10
N SER A 75 3.29 -63.51 25.33
CA SER A 75 2.08 -62.68 25.05
C SER A 75 1.05 -62.36 26.15
N ARG A 76 0.96 -61.07 26.51
CA ARG A 76 -0.28 -60.39 26.96
C ARG A 76 -0.33 -58.96 26.39
N PRO A 77 -1.53 -58.38 26.14
CA PRO A 77 -1.65 -57.02 25.59
C PRO A 77 -1.40 -55.92 26.65
N PRO A 78 -1.04 -54.69 26.23
CA PRO A 78 -0.95 -53.52 27.12
C PRO A 78 -2.33 -53.08 27.66
N PRO A 79 -2.38 -52.32 28.78
CA PRO A 79 -3.62 -52.02 29.49
C PRO A 79 -4.49 -50.97 28.79
N ALA A 80 -5.80 -51.04 29.05
CA ALA A 80 -6.77 -50.06 28.55
C ALA A 80 -6.56 -48.67 29.18
N HIS A 81 -6.67 -47.63 28.35
CA HIS A 81 -6.74 -46.24 28.82
C HIS A 81 -8.11 -45.95 29.45
N PRO A 82 -8.20 -45.00 30.41
CA PRO A 82 -9.46 -44.70 31.09
C PRO A 82 -10.49 -44.11 30.11
N VAL A 83 -11.70 -44.67 30.14
CA VAL A 83 -12.85 -44.12 29.41
C VAL A 83 -13.25 -42.80 30.06
N LEU A 84 -13.03 -41.68 29.35
CA LEU A 84 -13.65 -40.41 29.71
C LEU A 84 -15.16 -40.53 29.46
N SER A 85 -15.95 -40.40 30.53
CA SER A 85 -17.40 -40.39 30.47
C SER A 85 -17.89 -39.24 29.59
N ALA A 86 -18.76 -39.54 28.63
CA ALA A 86 -19.29 -38.56 27.70
C ALA A 86 -20.34 -37.65 28.37
N ASP A 87 -19.90 -36.58 29.03
CA ASP A 87 -20.79 -35.46 29.34
C ASP A 87 -21.37 -34.91 28.03
N HIS A 88 -22.68 -35.12 27.84
CA HIS A 88 -23.41 -34.62 26.68
C HIS A 88 -23.60 -33.10 26.75
N ALA A 89 -22.51 -32.37 26.48
CA ALA A 89 -22.59 -30.98 26.02
C ALA A 89 -23.52 -30.94 24.79
N SER A 90 -24.68 -30.32 24.94
CA SER A 90 -25.77 -30.41 23.97
C SER A 90 -25.46 -29.60 22.69
N HIS A 91 -24.68 -30.20 21.80
CA HIS A 91 -24.49 -29.73 20.44
C HIS A 91 -25.85 -29.71 19.73
N LYS A 92 -26.48 -28.53 19.66
CA LYS A 92 -27.63 -28.30 18.80
C LYS A 92 -27.25 -28.73 17.38
N PRO A 93 -28.02 -29.60 16.71
CA PRO A 93 -27.72 -29.98 15.33
C PRO A 93 -27.67 -28.71 14.48
N LEU A 94 -26.56 -28.55 13.75
CA LEU A 94 -26.40 -27.43 12.82
C LEU A 94 -27.48 -27.57 11.75
N LYS A 95 -28.46 -26.66 11.75
CA LYS A 95 -29.46 -26.62 10.69
C LYS A 95 -28.73 -26.49 9.36
N ARG A 96 -28.95 -27.46 8.46
CA ARG A 96 -28.50 -27.42 7.06
C ARG A 96 -28.84 -26.06 6.46
N THR A 97 -27.80 -25.29 6.14
CA THR A 97 -27.96 -23.99 5.49
C THR A 97 -27.85 -24.18 3.99
N ASP A 98 -28.98 -24.19 3.29
CA ASP A 98 -28.97 -24.25 1.82
C ASP A 98 -28.16 -23.06 1.26
N ILE A 99 -27.17 -23.38 0.42
CA ILE A 99 -26.30 -22.38 -0.19
C ILE A 99 -27.13 -21.56 -1.17
N LYS A 100 -27.55 -20.36 -0.76
CA LYS A 100 -28.28 -19.44 -1.65
C LYS A 100 -27.35 -18.85 -2.71
N LEU A 101 -27.15 -19.60 -3.79
CA LEU A 101 -26.39 -19.21 -4.96
C LEU A 101 -26.99 -18.00 -5.67
N ARG A 102 -26.11 -17.24 -6.33
CA ARG A 102 -26.44 -16.15 -7.27
C ARG A 102 -26.58 -16.72 -8.69
N PRO A 103 -27.30 -16.07 -9.63
CA PRO A 103 -27.50 -16.59 -10.99
C PRO A 103 -26.18 -17.02 -11.66
N TYR A 104 -25.20 -16.12 -11.75
CA TYR A 104 -23.89 -16.43 -12.34
C TYR A 104 -23.12 -17.58 -11.66
N GLN A 105 -23.43 -17.90 -10.40
CA GLN A 105 -22.85 -19.04 -9.69
C GLN A 105 -23.52 -20.36 -10.11
N VAL A 106 -24.84 -20.34 -10.34
CA VAL A 106 -25.59 -21.45 -10.95
C VAL A 106 -25.13 -21.66 -12.39
N ASP A 107 -24.96 -20.59 -13.15
CA ASP A 107 -24.48 -20.66 -14.55
C ASP A 107 -23.04 -21.18 -14.64
N CYS A 108 -22.17 -20.78 -13.69
CA CYS A 108 -20.83 -21.34 -13.55
C CYS A 108 -20.84 -22.83 -13.16
N ILE A 109 -21.76 -23.26 -12.28
CA ILE A 109 -21.90 -24.67 -11.89
C ILE A 109 -22.36 -25.51 -13.08
N ARG A 110 -23.36 -25.04 -13.84
CA ARG A 110 -23.80 -25.69 -15.08
C ARG A 110 -22.67 -25.80 -16.09
N ALA A 111 -21.96 -24.70 -16.39
CA ALA A 111 -20.83 -24.72 -17.32
C ALA A 111 -19.71 -25.72 -16.95
N VAL A 112 -19.54 -26.03 -15.66
CA VAL A 112 -18.64 -27.12 -15.21
C VAL A 112 -19.27 -28.50 -15.42
N LEU A 113 -20.53 -28.69 -15.04
CA LEU A 113 -21.23 -29.98 -15.14
C LEU A 113 -21.48 -30.38 -16.60
N ASP A 114 -22.03 -29.49 -17.43
CA ASP A 114 -22.28 -29.67 -18.86
C ASP A 114 -21.01 -30.12 -19.61
N GLU A 115 -19.84 -29.65 -19.18
CA GLU A 115 -18.55 -29.97 -19.79
C GLU A 115 -18.01 -31.34 -19.33
N LEU A 116 -18.22 -31.69 -18.06
CA LEU A 116 -17.93 -33.04 -17.54
C LEU A 116 -18.86 -34.09 -18.16
N GLU A 117 -20.13 -33.74 -18.43
CA GLU A 117 -21.10 -34.61 -19.12
C GLU A 117 -20.77 -34.81 -20.61
N ARG A 118 -20.20 -33.80 -21.29
CA ARG A 118 -19.69 -33.94 -22.69
C ARG A 118 -18.54 -34.94 -22.79
N GLY A 119 -17.71 -35.04 -21.76
CA GLY A 119 -16.55 -35.93 -21.78
C GLY A 119 -15.41 -35.46 -22.70
N GLU A 120 -15.33 -34.19 -23.07
CA GLU A 120 -14.23 -33.67 -23.91
C GLU A 120 -12.94 -33.42 -23.10
N PHE A 121 -13.06 -32.90 -21.88
CA PHE A 121 -11.93 -32.45 -21.06
C PHE A 121 -12.15 -32.77 -19.57
N SER A 122 -11.09 -32.97 -18.80
CA SER A 122 -11.16 -33.25 -17.35
C SER A 122 -10.47 -32.21 -16.48
N ARG A 123 -9.50 -31.45 -17.03
CA ARG A 123 -8.76 -30.41 -16.31
C ARG A 123 -9.40 -29.04 -16.62
N LEU A 124 -10.47 -28.72 -15.92
CA LEU A 124 -11.36 -27.58 -16.21
C LEU A 124 -11.00 -26.33 -15.39
N GLY A 125 -11.08 -25.17 -16.03
CA GLY A 125 -10.74 -23.87 -15.46
C GLY A 125 -11.92 -22.92 -15.26
N VAL A 126 -12.05 -22.36 -14.07
CA VAL A 126 -13.01 -21.30 -13.72
C VAL A 126 -12.25 -20.00 -13.40
N SER A 127 -12.46 -18.98 -14.23
CA SER A 127 -11.99 -17.61 -13.98
C SER A 127 -13.04 -16.82 -13.21
N ALA A 128 -12.81 -16.61 -11.91
CA ALA A 128 -13.77 -16.00 -11.00
C ALA A 128 -13.10 -14.94 -10.10
N PRO A 129 -13.50 -13.65 -10.18
CA PRO A 129 -12.82 -12.56 -9.48
C PRO A 129 -12.82 -12.73 -7.96
N THR A 130 -11.84 -12.16 -7.27
CA THR A 130 -11.84 -12.10 -5.80
C THR A 130 -13.12 -11.41 -5.29
N GLY A 131 -13.83 -12.05 -4.37
CA GLY A 131 -15.12 -11.59 -3.86
C GLY A 131 -16.35 -12.19 -4.56
N SER A 132 -16.19 -12.84 -5.72
CA SER A 132 -17.27 -13.51 -6.48
C SER A 132 -17.90 -14.72 -5.76
N GLY A 133 -17.29 -15.18 -4.67
CA GLY A 133 -17.77 -16.31 -3.88
C GLY A 133 -17.33 -17.69 -4.39
N LYS A 134 -16.12 -17.82 -4.96
CA LYS A 134 -15.51 -19.10 -5.41
C LYS A 134 -15.78 -20.27 -4.47
N THR A 135 -15.57 -20.08 -3.17
CA THR A 135 -15.82 -21.07 -2.12
C THR A 135 -17.27 -21.57 -2.10
N ALA A 136 -18.27 -20.73 -2.36
CA ALA A 136 -19.66 -21.15 -2.45
C ALA A 136 -19.96 -21.93 -3.74
N ILE A 137 -19.33 -21.55 -4.86
CA ILE A 137 -19.42 -22.27 -6.14
C ILE A 137 -18.86 -23.68 -5.98
N PHE A 138 -17.61 -23.81 -5.54
CA PHE A 138 -16.96 -25.12 -5.45
C PHE A 138 -17.48 -25.96 -4.29
N THR A 139 -17.93 -25.37 -3.17
CA THR A 139 -18.63 -26.13 -2.12
C THR A 139 -19.93 -26.71 -2.67
N SER A 140 -20.72 -25.92 -3.43
CA SER A 140 -21.95 -26.42 -4.05
C SER A 140 -21.69 -27.51 -5.08
N LEU A 141 -20.56 -27.50 -5.81
CA LEU A 141 -20.20 -28.58 -6.72
C LEU A 141 -20.06 -29.94 -6.03
N ILE A 142 -19.66 -30.01 -4.75
CA ILE A 142 -19.44 -31.28 -4.02
C ILE A 142 -20.68 -32.19 -4.09
N SER A 143 -21.88 -31.64 -3.98
CA SER A 143 -23.14 -32.41 -4.04
C SER A 143 -23.71 -32.60 -5.45
N HIS A 144 -23.17 -31.93 -6.48
CA HIS A 144 -23.65 -32.04 -7.87
C HIS A 144 -22.70 -32.86 -8.76
N LEU A 145 -21.42 -32.95 -8.41
CA LEU A 145 -20.44 -33.78 -9.12
C LEU A 145 -20.85 -35.27 -9.03
N PRO A 146 -20.98 -35.99 -10.16
CA PRO A 146 -21.33 -37.40 -10.16
C PRO A 146 -20.24 -38.25 -9.50
N ALA A 147 -20.63 -39.41 -8.96
CA ALA A 147 -19.65 -40.41 -8.55
C ALA A 147 -19.01 -41.04 -9.80
N LEU A 148 -17.70 -41.27 -9.78
CA LEU A 148 -17.03 -42.00 -10.87
C LEU A 148 -17.08 -43.49 -10.55
N VAL A 149 -17.26 -44.33 -11.57
CA VAL A 149 -17.18 -45.79 -11.43
C VAL A 149 -15.94 -46.27 -12.16
N HIS A 150 -15.10 -47.05 -11.47
CA HIS A 150 -13.87 -47.57 -12.05
C HIS A 150 -14.20 -48.61 -13.14
N PRO A 151 -13.73 -48.44 -14.40
CA PRO A 151 -14.16 -49.28 -15.51
C PRO A 151 -13.73 -50.75 -15.39
N VAL A 152 -12.59 -51.02 -14.74
CA VAL A 152 -12.10 -52.38 -14.44
C VAL A 152 -12.60 -52.95 -13.11
N THR A 153 -12.45 -52.24 -11.98
CA THR A 153 -12.74 -52.80 -10.64
C THR A 153 -14.20 -52.64 -10.19
N GLY A 154 -14.96 -51.73 -10.80
CA GLY A 154 -16.31 -51.39 -10.38
C GLY A 154 -16.41 -50.57 -9.09
N GLU A 155 -15.28 -50.15 -8.48
CA GLU A 155 -15.30 -49.27 -7.31
C GLU A 155 -15.93 -47.91 -7.63
N VAL A 156 -16.64 -47.36 -6.64
CA VAL A 156 -17.38 -46.10 -6.76
C VAL A 156 -16.65 -44.99 -6.01
N ALA A 157 -16.01 -44.09 -6.76
CA ALA A 157 -15.33 -42.92 -6.24
C ALA A 157 -16.36 -41.86 -5.82
N THR A 158 -16.34 -41.45 -4.55
CA THR A 158 -17.28 -40.48 -3.97
C THR A 158 -16.61 -39.27 -3.33
N ARG A 159 -15.33 -39.39 -2.94
CA ARG A 159 -14.62 -38.39 -2.13
C ARG A 159 -14.20 -37.18 -2.95
N VAL A 160 -14.00 -36.04 -2.31
CA VAL A 160 -13.49 -34.81 -2.92
C VAL A 160 -12.23 -34.32 -2.19
N LEU A 161 -11.18 -34.03 -2.95
CA LEU A 161 -9.97 -33.39 -2.45
C LEU A 161 -10.05 -31.89 -2.74
N ILE A 162 -9.78 -31.02 -1.77
CA ILE A 162 -9.74 -29.56 -1.98
C ILE A 162 -8.36 -29.04 -1.62
N ILE A 163 -7.57 -28.64 -2.62
CA ILE A 163 -6.22 -28.09 -2.45
C ILE A 163 -6.31 -26.57 -2.34
N VAL A 164 -5.66 -26.01 -1.32
CA VAL A 164 -5.58 -24.56 -1.07
C VAL A 164 -4.18 -24.12 -0.66
N ASN A 165 -3.86 -22.84 -0.86
CA ASN A 165 -2.50 -22.32 -0.67
C ASN A 165 -2.19 -21.83 0.76
N SER A 166 -3.13 -21.88 1.71
CA SER A 166 -2.85 -21.46 3.10
C SER A 166 -3.69 -22.19 4.17
N ILE A 167 -3.12 -22.29 5.37
CA ILE A 167 -3.75 -22.82 6.60
C ILE A 167 -5.08 -22.10 6.91
N GLN A 168 -5.13 -20.79 6.67
CA GLN A 168 -6.33 -19.98 6.89
C GLN A 168 -7.44 -20.32 5.88
N LEU A 169 -7.11 -20.49 4.60
CA LEU A 169 -8.06 -20.99 3.59
C LEU A 169 -8.53 -22.41 3.93
N ALA A 170 -7.64 -23.30 4.38
CA ALA A 170 -7.99 -24.68 4.69
C ALA A 170 -9.03 -24.76 5.83
N SER A 171 -8.80 -24.02 6.91
CA SER A 171 -9.75 -23.90 8.02
C SER A 171 -11.09 -23.26 7.61
N GLN A 172 -11.06 -22.17 6.84
CA GLN A 172 -12.27 -21.50 6.35
C GLN A 172 -13.10 -22.39 5.43
N THR A 173 -12.45 -23.08 4.49
CA THR A 173 -13.09 -23.97 3.52
C THR A 173 -13.67 -25.21 4.20
N ALA A 174 -12.94 -25.87 5.09
CA ALA A 174 -13.47 -26.99 5.86
C ALA A 174 -14.73 -26.57 6.66
N GLN A 175 -14.66 -25.44 7.37
CA GLN A 175 -15.84 -24.89 8.06
C GLN A 175 -16.99 -24.50 7.12
N ALA A 176 -16.73 -24.14 5.86
CA ALA A 176 -17.78 -23.87 4.88
C ALA A 176 -18.48 -25.17 4.45
N VAL A 177 -17.71 -26.21 4.11
CA VAL A 177 -18.23 -27.54 3.74
C VAL A 177 -19.05 -28.15 4.88
N THR A 178 -18.51 -28.19 6.11
CA THR A 178 -19.22 -28.76 7.28
C THR A 178 -20.52 -28.03 7.64
N ARG A 179 -20.66 -26.74 7.29
CA ARG A 179 -21.92 -26.00 7.49
C ARG A 179 -22.94 -26.21 6.38
N ALA A 180 -22.48 -26.36 5.13
CA ALA A 180 -23.34 -26.68 3.99
C ALA A 180 -23.85 -28.13 4.06
N TYR A 181 -22.99 -29.06 4.47
CA TYR A 181 -23.25 -30.49 4.52
C TYR A 181 -22.82 -31.06 5.90
N PRO A 182 -23.66 -30.93 6.94
CA PRO A 182 -23.36 -31.46 8.28
C PRO A 182 -23.20 -32.98 8.33
N ASP A 183 -23.72 -33.69 7.33
CA ASP A 183 -23.74 -35.15 7.22
C ASP A 183 -22.46 -35.73 6.59
N LEU A 184 -21.56 -34.89 6.04
CA LEU A 184 -20.30 -35.32 5.44
C LEU A 184 -19.13 -35.26 6.44
N ILE A 185 -18.25 -36.25 6.40
CA ILE A 185 -16.99 -36.24 7.14
C ILE A 185 -16.02 -35.29 6.43
N VAL A 186 -15.61 -34.24 7.14
CA VAL A 186 -14.67 -33.22 6.63
C VAL A 186 -13.39 -33.23 7.48
N GLU A 187 -12.26 -33.49 6.84
CA GLU A 187 -10.93 -33.50 7.46
C GLU A 187 -9.98 -32.44 6.88
N VAL A 188 -8.90 -32.10 7.59
CA VAL A 188 -7.94 -31.07 7.18
C VAL A 188 -6.48 -31.53 7.27
N GLU A 189 -5.81 -31.60 6.13
CA GLU A 189 -4.41 -31.98 5.96
C GLU A 189 -3.53 -30.71 5.96
N GLN A 190 -3.07 -30.30 7.14
CA GLN A 190 -2.28 -29.06 7.30
C GLN A 190 -1.25 -29.10 8.42
N GLY A 191 0.03 -28.89 8.08
CA GLY A 191 1.12 -28.67 9.03
C GLY A 191 1.36 -29.84 9.99
N ARG A 192 0.73 -29.81 11.17
CA ARG A 192 0.73 -30.91 12.16
C ARG A 192 -0.56 -31.75 12.14
N SER A 193 -1.67 -31.22 11.64
CA SER A 193 -2.90 -31.98 11.41
C SER A 193 -2.63 -33.06 10.36
N LEU A 194 -3.25 -34.23 10.50
CA LEU A 194 -3.13 -35.36 9.60
C LEU A 194 -4.54 -35.92 9.36
N ALA A 195 -5.00 -35.88 8.12
CA ALA A 195 -6.20 -36.55 7.67
C ALA A 195 -6.00 -38.08 7.64
N SER A 196 -7.06 -38.85 7.86
CA SER A 196 -7.11 -40.30 7.65
C SER A 196 -6.91 -40.68 6.19
N GLY A 197 -7.43 -39.87 5.26
CA GLY A 197 -7.56 -40.21 3.84
C GLY A 197 -8.88 -40.91 3.48
N THR A 198 -9.75 -41.17 4.47
CA THR A 198 -11.04 -41.85 4.27
C THR A 198 -12.26 -40.94 4.29
N ALA A 199 -12.10 -39.67 4.68
CA ALA A 199 -13.16 -38.66 4.76
C ALA A 199 -13.78 -38.30 3.40
N ASP A 200 -15.08 -37.98 3.39
CA ASP A 200 -15.83 -37.59 2.18
C ASP A 200 -15.25 -36.35 1.51
N VAL A 201 -14.81 -35.37 2.32
CA VAL A 201 -14.11 -34.18 1.85
C VAL A 201 -12.84 -33.97 2.66
N THR A 202 -11.68 -33.96 1.99
CA THR A 202 -10.40 -33.63 2.64
C THR A 202 -9.87 -32.29 2.11
N VAL A 203 -9.66 -31.33 3.00
CA VAL A 203 -9.12 -30.00 2.65
C VAL A 203 -7.62 -29.97 2.96
N CYS A 204 -6.80 -29.79 1.93
CA CYS A 204 -5.35 -29.94 1.98
C CYS A 204 -4.63 -28.63 1.71
N THR A 205 -3.59 -28.34 2.48
CA THR A 205 -2.66 -27.27 2.12
C THR A 205 -1.58 -27.80 1.17
N TYR A 206 -1.41 -27.15 0.02
CA TYR A 206 -0.42 -27.51 -1.01
C TYR A 206 0.97 -27.80 -0.40
N GLN A 207 1.46 -26.89 0.43
CA GLN A 207 2.79 -26.98 1.06
C GLN A 207 2.88 -28.03 2.18
N THR A 208 1.80 -28.75 2.49
CA THR A 208 1.79 -29.93 3.38
C THR A 208 1.81 -31.23 2.57
N LEU A 209 1.20 -31.27 1.39
CA LEU A 209 1.29 -32.39 0.45
C LEU A 209 2.69 -32.50 -0.17
N ALA A 210 3.28 -31.38 -0.58
CA ALA A 210 4.62 -31.31 -1.18
C ALA A 210 5.80 -31.48 -0.19
N ARG A 211 5.56 -32.00 1.02
CA ARG A 211 6.61 -32.24 2.04
C ARG A 211 7.06 -33.68 2.05
N SER A 212 8.29 -33.88 2.51
CA SER A 212 8.84 -35.21 2.85
C SER A 212 8.67 -36.21 1.70
N SER A 213 9.08 -35.80 0.50
CA SER A 213 8.98 -36.55 -0.76
C SER A 213 7.57 -37.08 -1.03
N PHE A 214 6.55 -36.23 -0.79
CA PHE A 214 5.13 -36.53 -1.01
C PHE A 214 4.56 -37.69 -0.18
N SER A 215 5.22 -38.12 0.90
CA SER A 215 4.73 -39.23 1.75
C SER A 215 3.35 -38.96 2.41
N ARG A 216 2.90 -37.70 2.48
CA ARG A 216 1.52 -37.34 2.88
C ARG A 216 0.49 -37.45 1.75
N LEU A 217 0.92 -37.54 0.49
CA LEU A 217 0.08 -37.72 -0.69
C LEU A 217 -0.26 -39.20 -0.94
N GLU A 218 0.61 -40.14 -0.57
CA GLU A 218 0.50 -41.58 -0.84
C GLU A 218 -0.87 -42.17 -0.48
N LYS A 219 -1.41 -41.79 0.68
CA LYS A 219 -2.71 -42.24 1.21
C LYS A 219 -3.94 -41.80 0.40
N PHE A 220 -3.80 -40.82 -0.50
CA PHE A 220 -4.89 -40.30 -1.31
C PHE A 220 -4.92 -41.04 -2.65
N LEU A 221 -5.61 -42.18 -2.67
CA LEU A 221 -5.77 -43.04 -3.86
C LEU A 221 -6.82 -42.45 -4.82
N PRO A 222 -6.49 -42.15 -6.10
CA PRO A 222 -7.40 -41.54 -7.07
C PRO A 222 -8.71 -42.31 -7.28
N GLU A 223 -8.66 -43.63 -7.16
CA GLU A 223 -9.79 -44.56 -7.30
C GLU A 223 -10.95 -44.29 -6.33
N HIS A 224 -10.71 -43.51 -5.27
CA HIS A 224 -11.74 -43.09 -4.32
C HIS A 224 -12.24 -41.65 -4.52
N TYR A 225 -11.60 -40.85 -5.37
CA TYR A 225 -11.89 -39.42 -5.57
C TYR A 225 -12.67 -39.16 -6.86
N LYS A 226 -13.82 -38.49 -6.76
CA LYS A 226 -14.62 -38.05 -7.92
C LYS A 226 -14.19 -36.70 -8.51
N ALA A 227 -13.44 -35.91 -7.74
CA ALA A 227 -12.85 -34.65 -8.19
C ALA A 227 -11.71 -34.19 -7.26
N VAL A 228 -10.76 -33.45 -7.84
CA VAL A 228 -9.81 -32.59 -7.12
C VAL A 228 -10.16 -31.14 -7.44
N ILE A 229 -10.48 -30.36 -6.42
CA ILE A 229 -10.77 -28.93 -6.52
C ILE A 229 -9.53 -28.15 -6.09
N VAL A 230 -9.14 -27.12 -6.86
CA VAL A 230 -7.97 -26.29 -6.59
C VAL A 230 -8.40 -24.83 -6.46
N ASP A 231 -8.26 -24.23 -5.27
CA ASP A 231 -8.51 -22.79 -5.07
C ASP A 231 -7.21 -21.96 -5.13
N GLU A 232 -7.33 -20.74 -5.65
CA GLU A 232 -6.22 -19.91 -6.13
C GLU A 232 -5.24 -20.69 -7.02
N ALA A 233 -5.80 -21.38 -8.02
CA ALA A 233 -5.10 -22.30 -8.93
C ALA A 233 -3.99 -21.66 -9.80
N HIS A 234 -3.73 -20.36 -9.72
CA HIS A 234 -2.65 -19.73 -10.47
C HIS A 234 -1.24 -20.13 -10.02
N HIS A 235 -1.12 -20.76 -8.84
CA HIS A 235 0.11 -21.41 -8.38
C HIS A 235 0.30 -22.85 -8.92
N ALA A 236 -0.71 -23.42 -9.59
CA ALA A 236 -0.75 -24.87 -9.91
C ALA A 236 0.20 -25.33 -11.03
N ALA A 237 0.85 -24.39 -11.73
CA ALA A 237 1.86 -24.67 -12.75
C ALA A 237 3.31 -24.63 -12.19
N ALA A 238 3.49 -24.77 -10.87
CA ALA A 238 4.80 -25.00 -10.25
C ALA A 238 5.11 -26.51 -10.24
N PRO A 239 6.37 -26.96 -10.42
CA PRO A 239 6.70 -28.39 -10.58
C PRO A 239 6.14 -29.30 -9.48
N SER A 240 6.35 -28.97 -8.20
CA SER A 240 5.83 -29.76 -7.09
C SER A 240 4.33 -29.63 -6.84
N TYR A 241 3.62 -28.77 -7.59
CA TYR A 241 2.17 -28.74 -7.71
C TYR A 241 1.70 -29.68 -8.84
N LEU A 242 2.42 -29.69 -9.97
CA LEU A 242 2.21 -30.65 -11.06
C LEU A 242 2.39 -32.08 -10.55
N GLU A 243 3.43 -32.38 -9.76
CA GLU A 243 3.64 -33.69 -9.12
C GLU A 243 2.43 -34.14 -8.26
N ILE A 244 1.71 -33.20 -7.62
CA ILE A 244 0.49 -33.52 -6.85
C ILE A 244 -0.70 -33.79 -7.78
N LEU A 245 -0.82 -33.08 -8.90
CA LEU A 245 -1.90 -33.28 -9.88
C LEU A 245 -1.67 -34.54 -10.73
N ALA A 246 -0.42 -34.86 -11.06
CA ALA A 246 0.04 -36.06 -11.76
C ALA A 246 -0.32 -37.37 -11.03
N ARG A 247 -0.59 -37.30 -9.72
CA ARG A 247 -1.15 -38.40 -8.93
C ARG A 247 -2.56 -38.79 -9.38
N PHE A 248 -3.34 -37.83 -9.90
CA PHE A 248 -4.78 -37.90 -10.19
C PHE A 248 -5.14 -37.83 -11.69
N ASP A 249 -4.29 -37.23 -12.52
CA ASP A 249 -4.33 -37.29 -13.99
C ASP A 249 -2.88 -37.32 -14.51
N SER A 250 -2.41 -38.40 -15.17
CA SER A 250 -1.02 -38.48 -15.66
C SER A 250 -0.69 -37.38 -16.68
N HIS A 251 -1.68 -36.80 -17.35
CA HIS A 251 -1.49 -35.69 -18.28
C HIS A 251 -1.22 -34.33 -17.58
N ALA A 252 -1.12 -34.30 -16.25
CA ALA A 252 -0.59 -33.18 -15.48
C ALA A 252 0.86 -33.39 -15.00
N ASP A 253 1.52 -34.48 -15.40
CA ASP A 253 2.93 -34.77 -15.11
C ASP A 253 3.86 -33.74 -15.80
N PRO A 254 4.81 -33.11 -15.08
CA PRO A 254 5.70 -32.09 -15.65
C PRO A 254 6.54 -32.59 -16.83
N ASP A 255 6.90 -33.88 -16.88
CA ASP A 255 7.69 -34.47 -17.97
C ASP A 255 6.80 -34.91 -19.16
N ALA A 256 5.48 -34.97 -18.97
CA ALA A 256 4.50 -35.29 -20.02
C ALA A 256 3.82 -34.04 -20.63
N LEU A 257 4.12 -32.84 -20.12
CA LEU A 257 3.62 -31.58 -20.69
C LEU A 257 4.26 -31.31 -22.05
N PRO A 258 3.48 -31.30 -23.16
CA PRO A 258 4.06 -31.10 -24.48
C PRO A 258 4.63 -29.67 -24.64
N ASP A 259 5.76 -29.58 -25.32
CA ASP A 259 6.01 -28.44 -26.21
C ASP A 259 5.10 -28.56 -27.43
N SER A 260 4.79 -27.42 -28.05
CA SER A 260 3.56 -27.23 -28.83
C SER A 260 3.33 -28.25 -29.97
N ASP A 261 2.04 -28.42 -30.31
CA ASP A 261 1.53 -29.04 -31.54
C ASP A 261 1.41 -30.58 -31.56
N LEU A 262 1.09 -31.20 -30.40
CA LEU A 262 0.52 -32.56 -30.32
C LEU A 262 -1.03 -32.52 -30.20
N PRO A 263 -1.75 -33.50 -30.78
CA PRO A 263 -3.21 -33.45 -30.91
C PRO A 263 -3.97 -33.68 -29.60
N THR A 264 -5.21 -33.22 -29.57
CA THR A 264 -6.15 -33.32 -28.44
C THR A 264 -6.25 -34.75 -27.89
N PRO A 265 -6.25 -34.96 -26.55
CA PRO A 265 -6.53 -36.27 -25.98
C PRO A 265 -7.90 -36.79 -26.43
N ALA A 266 -8.02 -38.12 -26.53
CA ALA A 266 -9.26 -38.78 -26.94
C ALA A 266 -10.41 -38.49 -25.94
N PRO A 267 -11.67 -38.46 -26.40
CA PRO A 267 -12.83 -38.22 -25.52
C PRO A 267 -12.92 -39.27 -24.40
N LEU A 268 -13.48 -38.87 -23.26
CA LEU A 268 -13.49 -39.57 -21.96
C LEU A 268 -14.31 -40.89 -21.89
N LEU A 269 -14.44 -41.60 -23.02
CA LEU A 269 -14.93 -42.99 -23.06
C LEU A 269 -13.97 -43.97 -22.35
N ALA A 270 -12.76 -43.53 -22.01
CA ALA A 270 -11.86 -44.20 -21.07
C ALA A 270 -11.65 -43.34 -19.82
N ASN A 271 -12.26 -43.72 -18.69
CA ASN A 271 -12.07 -43.10 -17.37
C ASN A 271 -10.68 -43.40 -16.75
N VAL A 272 -9.74 -43.94 -17.52
CA VAL A 272 -8.42 -44.38 -17.07
C VAL A 272 -7.31 -43.74 -17.89
N ASP A 273 -6.22 -43.36 -17.21
CA ASP A 273 -5.05 -42.74 -17.81
C ASP A 273 -4.12 -43.77 -18.49
N SER A 274 -3.00 -43.28 -19.04
CA SER A 274 -1.98 -44.11 -19.71
C SER A 274 -1.31 -45.17 -18.82
N LEU A 275 -1.52 -45.10 -17.50
CA LEU A 275 -1.03 -46.06 -16.49
C LEU A 275 -2.17 -46.96 -15.97
N GLY A 276 -3.38 -46.87 -16.54
CA GLY A 276 -4.57 -47.62 -16.13
C GLY A 276 -5.24 -47.10 -14.86
N ARG A 277 -4.82 -45.94 -14.34
CA ARG A 277 -5.34 -45.34 -13.09
C ARG A 277 -6.55 -44.47 -13.39
N MET A 278 -7.51 -44.38 -12.45
CA MET A 278 -8.66 -43.48 -12.62
C MET A 278 -8.23 -42.02 -12.87
N ARG A 279 -8.68 -41.46 -14.01
CA ARG A 279 -8.44 -40.07 -14.39
C ARG A 279 -9.46 -39.17 -13.68
N VAL A 280 -9.04 -38.53 -12.60
CA VAL A 280 -9.94 -37.72 -11.74
C VAL A 280 -10.05 -36.29 -12.27
N PRO A 281 -11.26 -35.73 -12.46
CA PRO A 281 -11.46 -34.34 -12.87
C PRO A 281 -10.75 -33.34 -11.95
N LEU A 282 -10.00 -32.42 -12.55
CA LEU A 282 -9.25 -31.37 -11.86
C LEU A 282 -9.95 -30.02 -12.11
N LEU A 283 -10.52 -29.42 -11.06
CA LEU A 283 -11.37 -28.23 -11.15
C LEU A 283 -10.67 -27.02 -10.54
N ALA A 284 -10.10 -26.17 -11.39
CA ALA A 284 -9.32 -25.00 -10.99
C ALA A 284 -10.16 -23.73 -10.83
N PHE A 285 -10.01 -23.06 -9.69
CA PHE A 285 -10.63 -21.78 -9.37
C PHE A 285 -9.56 -20.72 -9.15
N THR A 286 -9.55 -19.66 -9.95
CA THR A 286 -8.58 -18.56 -9.83
C THR A 286 -9.19 -17.23 -10.25
N ALA A 287 -8.67 -16.12 -9.70
CA ALA A 287 -9.05 -14.78 -10.15
C ALA A 287 -8.39 -14.38 -11.49
N THR A 288 -7.30 -15.05 -11.89
CA THR A 288 -6.53 -14.76 -13.11
C THR A 288 -5.88 -16.01 -13.70
N TRP A 289 -5.74 -16.02 -15.02
CA TRP A 289 -5.15 -17.12 -15.81
C TRP A 289 -3.76 -16.82 -16.41
N GLY A 290 -3.20 -15.63 -16.16
CA GLY A 290 -1.81 -15.28 -16.46
C GLY A 290 -0.90 -15.34 -15.23
N ARG A 291 0.35 -15.77 -15.43
CA ARG A 291 1.45 -15.70 -14.44
C ARG A 291 2.48 -14.64 -14.82
N ALA A 292 3.27 -14.18 -13.85
CA ALA A 292 4.31 -13.15 -14.07
C ALA A 292 5.60 -13.71 -14.71
N ASP A 293 5.79 -15.03 -14.67
CA ASP A 293 6.92 -15.77 -15.24
C ASP A 293 6.59 -16.46 -16.57
N GLY A 294 5.55 -16.01 -17.28
CA GLY A 294 5.21 -16.43 -18.65
C GLY A 294 4.61 -17.83 -18.80
N LEU A 295 4.72 -18.72 -17.81
CA LEU A 295 4.11 -20.05 -17.84
C LEU A 295 2.58 -19.95 -17.87
N ALA A 296 1.98 -20.31 -19.01
CA ALA A 296 0.53 -20.31 -19.19
C ALA A 296 -0.13 -21.45 -18.39
N LEU A 297 -1.16 -21.12 -17.62
CA LEU A 297 -1.97 -22.13 -16.91
C LEU A 297 -2.74 -23.07 -17.86
N GLY A 298 -2.85 -22.69 -19.14
CA GLY A 298 -3.33 -23.55 -20.22
C GLY A 298 -2.42 -24.75 -20.56
N LYS A 299 -1.17 -24.82 -20.04
CA LYS A 299 -0.41 -26.09 -20.05
C LYS A 299 -1.01 -27.11 -19.06
N VAL A 300 -1.64 -26.64 -17.97
CA VAL A 300 -2.15 -27.51 -16.89
C VAL A 300 -3.63 -27.81 -17.01
N PHE A 301 -4.44 -26.81 -17.35
CA PHE A 301 -5.90 -26.93 -17.49
C PHE A 301 -6.29 -26.76 -18.96
N GLU A 302 -7.05 -27.71 -19.48
CA GLU A 302 -7.33 -27.90 -20.90
C GLU A 302 -8.33 -26.87 -21.45
N LYS A 303 -9.31 -26.44 -20.63
CA LYS A 303 -10.41 -25.56 -21.05
C LYS A 303 -10.84 -24.63 -19.93
N ILE A 304 -10.89 -23.32 -20.17
CA ILE A 304 -11.57 -22.38 -19.28
C ILE A 304 -13.06 -22.44 -19.61
N VAL A 305 -13.83 -23.15 -18.77
CA VAL A 305 -15.28 -23.39 -18.99
C VAL A 305 -16.15 -22.21 -18.61
N TRP A 306 -15.67 -21.33 -17.73
CA TRP A 306 -16.41 -20.16 -17.30
C TRP A 306 -15.50 -18.98 -16.96
N HIS A 307 -15.87 -17.78 -17.44
CA HIS A 307 -15.19 -16.53 -17.12
C HIS A 307 -16.16 -15.46 -16.63
N GLY A 308 -16.00 -15.05 -15.37
CA GLY A 308 -16.64 -13.90 -14.79
C GLY A 308 -15.73 -12.67 -14.85
N GLU A 309 -16.11 -11.67 -15.62
CA GLU A 309 -15.40 -10.39 -15.64
C GLU A 309 -15.78 -9.54 -14.40
N TRP A 310 -14.78 -8.91 -13.77
CA TRP A 310 -14.99 -8.13 -12.54
C TRP A 310 -15.81 -6.85 -12.75
N LEU A 311 -15.66 -6.17 -13.90
CA LEU A 311 -16.46 -4.99 -14.25
C LEU A 311 -17.94 -5.36 -14.42
N SER A 312 -18.23 -6.42 -15.18
CA SER A 312 -19.57 -7.00 -15.30
C SER A 312 -20.19 -7.40 -13.94
N MET A 313 -19.40 -7.93 -13.01
CA MET A 313 -19.89 -8.22 -11.65
C MET A 313 -20.17 -6.97 -10.79
N ILE A 314 -19.42 -5.88 -10.96
CA ILE A 314 -19.73 -4.58 -10.34
C ILE A 314 -21.00 -3.97 -10.94
N LYS A 315 -21.12 -3.99 -12.27
CA LYS A 315 -22.31 -3.53 -13.01
C LYS A 315 -23.57 -4.28 -12.55
N GLY A 316 -23.48 -5.60 -12.39
CA GLY A 316 -24.54 -6.44 -11.82
C GLY A 316 -24.76 -6.30 -10.31
N ARG A 317 -24.04 -5.41 -9.62
CA ARG A 317 -24.08 -5.19 -8.15
C ARG A 317 -23.80 -6.44 -7.31
N TRP A 318 -23.12 -7.44 -7.88
CA TRP A 318 -22.70 -8.65 -7.17
C TRP A 318 -21.45 -8.43 -6.32
N LEU A 319 -20.65 -7.42 -6.68
CA LEU A 319 -19.50 -6.90 -5.95
C LEU A 319 -19.78 -5.45 -5.53
N SER A 320 -19.02 -4.96 -4.55
CA SER A 320 -19.06 -3.55 -4.16
C SER A 320 -18.52 -2.66 -5.29
N GLN A 321 -19.11 -1.50 -5.49
CA GLN A 321 -18.59 -0.49 -6.41
C GLN A 321 -17.20 -0.03 -5.97
N LEU A 322 -16.30 0.21 -6.93
CA LEU A 322 -15.01 0.84 -6.67
C LEU A 322 -15.01 2.30 -7.08
N GLU A 323 -14.44 3.13 -6.22
CA GLU A 323 -13.97 4.48 -6.53
C GLU A 323 -12.45 4.47 -6.52
N PHE A 324 -11.80 5.24 -7.38
CA PHE A 324 -10.34 5.28 -7.48
C PHE A 324 -9.80 6.71 -7.32
N THR A 325 -8.70 6.83 -6.57
CA THR A 325 -7.82 8.00 -6.55
C THR A 325 -6.38 7.53 -6.79
N THR A 326 -5.68 8.22 -7.70
CA THR A 326 -4.29 7.96 -8.11
C THR A 326 -3.38 9.03 -7.54
N VAL A 327 -2.27 8.62 -6.92
CA VAL A 327 -1.29 9.51 -6.28
C VAL A 327 0.05 9.33 -6.99
N HIS A 328 0.41 10.26 -7.87
CA HIS A 328 1.73 10.21 -8.52
C HIS A 328 2.82 10.66 -7.53
N LEU A 329 3.77 9.78 -7.25
CA LEU A 329 4.90 10.02 -6.34
C LEU A 329 5.97 10.93 -6.96
N GLY A 330 5.92 11.14 -8.28
CA GLY A 330 6.83 12.01 -9.02
C GLY A 330 8.30 11.60 -8.89
N THR A 331 9.19 12.60 -8.93
CA THR A 331 10.66 12.41 -8.84
C THR A 331 11.15 11.80 -7.52
N ALA A 332 10.30 11.68 -6.49
CA ALA A 332 10.65 10.98 -5.25
C ALA A 332 10.81 9.46 -5.45
N VAL A 333 10.11 8.88 -6.44
CA VAL A 333 10.14 7.44 -6.75
C VAL A 333 10.16 7.23 -8.26
N ASP A 334 11.36 7.10 -8.79
CA ASP A 334 11.62 6.69 -10.18
C ASP A 334 11.60 5.16 -10.28
N MET A 335 10.61 4.62 -10.97
CA MET A 335 10.42 3.17 -11.13
C MET A 335 11.44 2.53 -12.08
N ALA A 336 12.13 3.32 -12.93
CA ALA A 336 13.16 2.82 -13.84
C ALA A 336 14.47 2.43 -13.12
N LYS A 337 14.66 2.93 -11.89
CA LYS A 337 15.82 2.64 -11.05
C LYS A 337 15.60 1.50 -10.05
N ILE A 338 14.51 0.73 -10.19
CA ILE A 338 14.15 -0.38 -9.31
C ILE A 338 14.44 -1.71 -10.00
N ASP A 339 15.32 -2.50 -9.41
CA ASP A 339 15.73 -3.81 -9.95
C ASP A 339 14.52 -4.74 -10.16
N VAL A 340 14.46 -5.43 -11.30
CA VAL A 340 13.45 -6.46 -11.61
C VAL A 340 14.06 -7.85 -11.42
N SER A 341 13.29 -8.75 -10.81
CA SER A 341 13.64 -10.15 -10.62
C SER A 341 13.52 -10.92 -11.93
N SER A 342 14.65 -11.32 -12.51
CA SER A 342 14.71 -12.12 -13.74
C SER A 342 14.01 -13.49 -13.60
N ALA A 343 13.87 -14.01 -12.38
CA ALA A 343 13.21 -15.28 -12.11
C ALA A 343 11.67 -15.19 -11.97
N THR A 344 11.10 -13.99 -11.85
CA THR A 344 9.65 -13.82 -11.55
C THR A 344 8.96 -12.67 -12.28
N GLY A 345 9.66 -11.85 -13.05
CA GLY A 345 9.11 -10.68 -13.74
C GLY A 345 8.69 -9.51 -12.84
N GLU A 346 8.67 -9.70 -11.52
CA GLU A 346 8.29 -8.72 -10.49
C GLU A 346 9.46 -7.83 -10.04
N PHE A 347 9.15 -6.69 -9.41
CA PHE A 347 10.17 -5.86 -8.75
C PHE A 347 10.85 -6.60 -7.59
N ASN A 348 12.17 -6.41 -7.45
CA ASN A 348 12.93 -6.88 -6.31
C ASN A 348 12.46 -6.18 -5.02
N THR A 349 11.95 -6.95 -4.06
CA THR A 349 11.35 -6.42 -2.82
C THR A 349 12.29 -5.52 -2.01
N ALA A 350 13.60 -5.82 -1.98
CA ALA A 350 14.56 -4.99 -1.26
C ALA A 350 14.84 -3.68 -1.98
N SER A 351 14.94 -3.70 -3.31
CA SER A 351 15.13 -2.48 -4.11
C SER A 351 13.89 -1.58 -4.08
N LEU A 352 12.71 -2.17 -4.26
CA LEU A 352 11.40 -1.51 -4.15
C LEU A 352 11.20 -0.90 -2.76
N ALA A 353 11.63 -1.59 -1.68
CA ALA A 353 11.58 -1.06 -0.32
C ALA A 353 12.52 0.15 -0.13
N ARG A 354 13.76 0.13 -0.66
CA ARG A 354 14.66 1.31 -0.61
C ARG A 354 14.09 2.52 -1.35
N ALA A 355 13.29 2.31 -2.39
CA ALA A 355 12.65 3.38 -3.15
C ALA A 355 11.46 3.99 -2.42
N LEU A 356 10.64 3.17 -1.76
CA LEU A 356 9.34 3.57 -1.19
C LEU A 356 9.34 3.80 0.33
N ASP A 357 10.15 3.10 1.11
CA ASP A 357 10.23 3.25 2.58
C ASP A 357 11.06 4.48 2.99
N LYS A 358 10.71 5.61 2.38
CA LYS A 358 11.22 6.95 2.67
C LYS A 358 10.15 7.69 3.45
N ARG A 359 10.54 8.43 4.49
CA ARG A 359 9.63 9.25 5.29
C ARG A 359 8.71 10.13 4.42
N GLU A 360 9.26 10.79 3.41
CA GLU A 360 8.54 11.71 2.52
C GLU A 360 7.45 10.99 1.70
N VAL A 361 7.70 9.73 1.28
CA VAL A 361 6.74 8.89 0.54
C VAL A 361 5.68 8.31 1.49
N ASN A 362 6.10 7.85 2.68
CA ASN A 362 5.20 7.34 3.72
C ASN A 362 4.26 8.44 4.23
N GLU A 363 4.76 9.66 4.42
CA GLU A 363 3.95 10.83 4.78
C GLU A 363 2.96 11.17 3.65
N LEU A 364 3.39 11.20 2.38
CA LEU A 364 2.52 11.43 1.21
C LEU A 364 1.38 10.39 1.08
N ALA A 365 1.70 9.11 1.27
CA ALA A 365 0.72 8.02 1.23
C ALA A 365 -0.37 8.17 2.30
N VAL A 366 0.03 8.56 3.51
CA VAL A 366 -0.89 8.79 4.63
C VAL A 366 -1.64 10.14 4.49
N ASP A 367 -1.09 11.14 3.80
CA ASP A 367 -1.81 12.39 3.48
C ASP A 367 -2.94 12.12 2.49
N ALA A 368 -2.65 11.44 1.38
CA ALA A 368 -3.68 11.07 0.40
C ALA A 368 -4.81 10.25 1.03
N TRP A 369 -4.49 9.34 1.96
CA TRP A 369 -5.49 8.64 2.77
C TRP A 369 -6.27 9.59 3.69
N PHE A 370 -5.60 10.53 4.36
CA PHE A 370 -6.26 11.46 5.28
C PHE A 370 -7.19 12.45 4.57
N GLU A 371 -6.91 12.76 3.30
CA GLU A 371 -7.73 13.60 2.43
C GLU A 371 -8.92 12.82 1.83
N ASN A 372 -8.70 11.61 1.30
CA ASN A 372 -9.72 10.88 0.54
C ASN A 372 -10.53 9.85 1.38
N ALA A 373 -9.93 9.30 2.43
CA ALA A 373 -10.41 8.09 3.12
C ALA A 373 -10.60 8.24 4.64
N ARG A 374 -10.40 9.43 5.22
CA ARG A 374 -10.52 9.63 6.67
C ARG A 374 -11.91 9.32 7.27
N GLU A 375 -12.97 9.38 6.46
CA GLU A 375 -14.34 9.03 6.88
C GLU A 375 -14.66 7.52 6.69
N ARG A 376 -13.72 6.75 6.12
CA ARG A 376 -13.85 5.30 5.89
C ARG A 376 -13.62 4.53 7.18
N ARG A 377 -14.36 3.45 7.39
CA ARG A 377 -14.37 2.67 8.64
C ARG A 377 -13.25 1.64 8.75
N SER A 378 -12.78 1.11 7.62
CA SER A 378 -11.92 -0.08 7.58
C SER A 378 -11.00 -0.05 6.35
N THR A 379 -9.79 0.44 6.55
CA THR A 379 -8.74 0.52 5.53
C THR A 379 -7.78 -0.66 5.61
N LEU A 380 -7.50 -1.29 4.47
CA LEU A 380 -6.39 -2.25 4.32
C LEU A 380 -5.25 -1.60 3.52
N VAL A 381 -4.01 -1.69 4.02
CA VAL A 381 -2.84 -1.02 3.44
C VAL A 381 -1.76 -2.03 3.05
N PHE A 382 -1.55 -2.21 1.74
CA PHE A 382 -0.56 -3.13 1.20
C PHE A 382 0.82 -2.47 1.12
N ALA A 383 1.76 -2.92 1.94
CA ALA A 383 3.13 -2.42 2.01
C ALA A 383 4.15 -3.41 1.40
N VAL A 384 5.37 -2.91 1.13
CA VAL A 384 6.42 -3.66 0.41
C VAL A 384 7.19 -4.65 1.30
N SER A 385 7.52 -4.26 2.53
CA SER A 385 8.41 -5.00 3.44
C SER A 385 7.98 -4.87 4.89
N VAL A 386 8.50 -5.72 5.78
CA VAL A 386 8.20 -5.65 7.23
C VAL A 386 8.68 -4.33 7.86
N ALA A 387 9.78 -3.74 7.36
CA ALA A 387 10.22 -2.41 7.78
C ALA A 387 9.21 -1.33 7.35
N HIS A 388 8.83 -1.34 6.06
CA HIS A 388 7.88 -0.39 5.47
C HIS A 388 6.49 -0.46 6.14
N VAL A 389 6.06 -1.66 6.57
CA VAL A 389 4.85 -1.84 7.40
C VAL A 389 4.94 -1.05 8.71
N VAL A 390 6.07 -1.12 9.42
CA VAL A 390 6.28 -0.37 10.67
C VAL A 390 6.34 1.14 10.40
N SER A 391 7.06 1.56 9.37
CA SER A 391 7.18 2.97 8.97
C SER A 391 5.82 3.60 8.62
N LEU A 392 5.00 2.93 7.79
CA LEU A 392 3.65 3.38 7.46
C LEU A 392 2.74 3.41 8.68
N THR A 393 2.77 2.37 9.52
CA THR A 393 1.95 2.33 10.74
C THR A 393 2.30 3.50 11.67
N ASN A 394 3.58 3.83 11.80
CA ASN A 394 4.03 4.99 12.57
C ASN A 394 3.57 6.31 11.91
N ALA A 395 3.67 6.46 10.58
CA ALA A 395 3.15 7.64 9.88
C ALA A 395 1.64 7.86 10.10
N PHE A 396 0.82 6.81 10.09
CA PHE A 396 -0.60 6.87 10.47
C PHE A 396 -0.80 7.32 11.93
N ARG A 397 -0.07 6.70 12.86
CA ARG A 397 -0.15 7.03 14.30
C ARG A 397 0.30 8.46 14.60
N GLU A 398 1.31 8.97 13.90
CA GLU A 398 1.78 10.36 14.00
C GLU A 398 0.74 11.38 13.49
N ARG A 399 -0.21 10.98 12.63
CA ARG A 399 -1.39 11.79 12.27
C ARG A 399 -2.58 11.62 13.22
N GLY A 400 -2.45 10.74 14.22
CA GLY A 400 -3.46 10.46 15.23
C GLY A 400 -4.52 9.46 14.79
N VAL A 401 -4.16 8.50 13.93
CA VAL A 401 -5.02 7.39 13.47
C VAL A 401 -4.59 6.11 14.19
N ASP A 402 -5.53 5.31 14.73
CA ASP A 402 -5.20 3.96 15.19
C ASP A 402 -5.01 3.04 13.97
N ALA A 403 -3.73 2.92 13.60
CA ALA A 403 -3.23 1.92 12.69
C ALA A 403 -2.53 0.80 13.45
N ARG A 404 -2.71 -0.43 13.00
CA ARG A 404 -2.04 -1.64 13.50
C ARG A 404 -1.56 -2.46 12.29
N PHE A 405 -0.68 -3.44 12.52
CA PHE A 405 -0.09 -4.20 11.42
C PHE A 405 -0.06 -5.70 11.64
N VAL A 406 0.09 -6.43 10.53
CA VAL A 406 0.25 -7.89 10.48
C VAL A 406 1.25 -8.28 9.39
N TYR A 407 2.10 -9.27 9.67
CA TYR A 407 3.06 -9.84 8.73
C TYR A 407 3.24 -11.34 9.03
N GLU A 408 3.99 -12.06 8.19
CA GLU A 408 4.16 -13.52 8.33
C GLU A 408 4.66 -13.97 9.71
N GLY A 409 5.56 -13.20 10.34
CA GLY A 409 6.09 -13.49 11.67
C GLY A 409 5.16 -13.15 12.84
N THR A 410 3.96 -12.63 12.60
CA THR A 410 2.96 -12.40 13.66
C THR A 410 2.41 -13.74 14.16
N LYS A 411 2.47 -13.99 15.48
CA LYS A 411 2.00 -15.26 16.08
C LYS A 411 0.51 -15.46 15.81
N GLN A 412 0.07 -16.71 15.71
CA GLN A 412 -1.32 -17.06 15.42
C GLN A 412 -2.33 -16.36 16.36
N LYS A 413 -2.12 -16.44 17.68
CA LYS A 413 -3.01 -15.81 18.67
C LYS A 413 -3.12 -14.29 18.47
N ASP A 414 -1.97 -13.62 18.37
CA ASP A 414 -1.86 -12.17 18.21
C ASP A 414 -2.54 -11.72 16.89
N ARG A 415 -2.39 -12.53 15.84
CA ARG A 415 -3.05 -12.36 14.53
C ARG A 415 -4.56 -12.54 14.60
N ASP A 416 -5.05 -13.57 15.30
CA ASP A 416 -6.49 -13.82 15.47
C ASP A 416 -7.16 -12.71 16.27
N GLU A 417 -6.48 -12.17 17.29
CA GLU A 417 -6.93 -11.02 18.07
C GLU A 417 -6.96 -9.72 17.24
N LEU A 418 -5.92 -9.45 16.43
CA LEU A 418 -5.90 -8.33 15.47
C LEU A 418 -7.05 -8.44 14.45
N TYR A 419 -7.32 -9.64 13.93
CA TYR A 419 -8.40 -9.85 12.96
C TYR A 419 -9.78 -9.71 13.61
N ARG A 420 -9.95 -10.16 14.86
CA ARG A 420 -11.17 -9.94 15.65
C ARG A 420 -11.42 -8.44 15.88
N ALA A 421 -10.40 -7.72 16.33
CA ALA A 421 -10.46 -6.28 16.58
C ALA A 421 -10.75 -5.46 15.29
N PHE A 422 -10.13 -5.83 14.16
CA PHE A 422 -10.39 -5.19 12.88
C PHE A 422 -11.82 -5.46 12.38
N LYS A 423 -12.32 -6.70 12.51
CA LYS A 423 -13.72 -7.05 12.17
C LYS A 423 -14.74 -6.32 13.05
N ALA A 424 -14.41 -6.03 14.30
CA ALA A 424 -15.24 -5.23 15.20
C ALA A 424 -15.18 -3.71 14.91
N GLY A 425 -14.20 -3.25 14.12
CA GLY A 425 -13.96 -1.82 13.89
C GLY A 425 -13.32 -1.10 15.08
N GLU A 426 -12.58 -1.82 15.94
CA GLU A 426 -11.85 -1.24 17.09
C GLU A 426 -10.69 -0.33 16.68
N PHE A 427 -10.22 -0.45 15.43
CA PHE A 427 -9.21 0.41 14.82
C PHE A 427 -9.45 0.51 13.31
N ALA A 428 -9.07 1.64 12.70
CA ALA A 428 -9.50 2.00 11.35
C ALA A 428 -8.57 1.49 10.24
N VAL A 429 -7.28 1.24 10.53
CA VAL A 429 -6.26 0.95 9.50
C VAL A 429 -5.46 -0.30 9.85
N LEU A 430 -5.48 -1.30 8.96
CA LEU A 430 -4.64 -2.50 9.05
C LEU A 430 -3.58 -2.48 7.94
N VAL A 431 -2.30 -2.44 8.32
CA VAL A 431 -1.16 -2.46 7.40
C VAL A 431 -0.59 -3.87 7.28
N ASN A 432 -0.36 -4.36 6.05
CA ASN A 432 0.09 -5.72 5.79
C ASN A 432 1.22 -5.81 4.75
N CYS A 433 2.12 -6.78 4.92
CA CYS A 433 3.13 -7.17 3.94
C CYS A 433 3.19 -8.69 3.84
N GLY A 434 3.20 -9.24 2.61
CA GLY A 434 3.29 -10.68 2.32
C GLY A 434 2.08 -11.52 2.74
N ILE A 435 1.22 -10.99 3.60
CA ILE A 435 0.00 -11.61 4.12
C ILE A 435 -1.23 -10.80 3.67
N LEU A 436 -2.42 -11.40 3.70
CA LEU A 436 -3.73 -10.83 3.31
C LEU A 436 -3.95 -10.50 1.82
N THR A 437 -3.01 -10.81 0.92
CA THR A 437 -3.27 -10.83 -0.54
C THR A 437 -4.26 -11.93 -0.92
N GLU A 438 -4.11 -13.11 -0.29
CA GLU A 438 -5.01 -14.27 -0.35
C GLU A 438 -5.61 -14.55 1.04
N GLY A 439 -6.65 -15.41 1.12
CA GLY A 439 -7.23 -15.91 2.38
C GLY A 439 -7.93 -14.88 3.31
N ALA A 440 -7.80 -13.59 3.03
CA ALA A 440 -8.43 -12.52 3.80
C ALA A 440 -9.95 -12.45 3.53
N ASP A 441 -10.73 -12.52 4.61
CA ASP A 441 -12.17 -12.32 4.60
C ASP A 441 -12.55 -11.22 5.60
N PHE A 442 -12.67 -9.99 5.08
CA PHE A 442 -13.09 -8.79 5.82
C PHE A 442 -14.08 -8.00 4.95
N PRO A 443 -15.38 -8.36 4.91
CA PRO A 443 -16.37 -7.71 4.05
C PRO A 443 -16.48 -6.19 4.28
N ALA A 444 -16.21 -5.75 5.51
CA ALA A 444 -16.26 -4.37 5.97
C ALA A 444 -15.26 -3.40 5.32
N ILE A 445 -14.19 -3.90 4.66
CA ILE A 445 -13.13 -3.03 4.09
C ILE A 445 -13.75 -2.06 3.07
N ASP A 446 -13.75 -0.78 3.38
CA ASP A 446 -14.29 0.31 2.55
C ASP A 446 -13.22 1.25 2.01
N CYS A 447 -11.94 0.99 2.32
CA CYS A 447 -10.79 1.55 1.61
C CYS A 447 -9.62 0.54 1.45
N VAL A 448 -8.94 0.59 0.31
CA VAL A 448 -7.69 -0.13 0.02
C VAL A 448 -6.62 0.88 -0.41
N LEU A 449 -5.50 0.93 0.30
CA LEU A 449 -4.32 1.75 -0.04
C LEU A 449 -3.20 0.86 -0.57
N LEU A 450 -2.80 1.07 -1.82
CA LEU A 450 -1.77 0.31 -2.52
C LEU A 450 -0.40 0.98 -2.39
N ALA A 451 0.21 0.87 -1.21
CA ALA A 451 1.59 1.32 -0.96
C ALA A 451 2.67 0.33 -1.47
N ARG A 452 2.31 -0.53 -2.43
CA ARG A 452 3.17 -1.52 -3.10
C ARG A 452 2.83 -1.57 -4.60
N PRO A 453 3.55 -0.82 -5.44
CA PRO A 453 3.54 -1.01 -6.89
C PRO A 453 3.94 -2.45 -7.27
N THR A 454 3.40 -2.95 -8.38
CA THR A 454 3.66 -4.30 -8.89
C THR A 454 3.62 -4.30 -10.42
N ARG A 455 4.21 -5.33 -11.04
CA ARG A 455 4.17 -5.59 -12.49
C ARG A 455 3.11 -6.65 -12.82
N SER A 456 2.57 -7.33 -11.80
CA SER A 456 1.60 -8.41 -11.90
C SER A 456 0.17 -7.90 -11.77
N GLN A 457 -0.58 -8.01 -12.87
CA GLN A 457 -2.02 -7.74 -12.90
C GLN A 457 -2.80 -8.65 -11.94
N ASN A 458 -2.35 -9.89 -11.72
CA ASN A 458 -2.91 -10.80 -10.71
C ASN A 458 -2.75 -10.20 -9.30
N LEU A 459 -1.53 -9.85 -8.88
CA LEU A 459 -1.31 -9.28 -7.55
C LEU A 459 -2.11 -7.98 -7.35
N PHE A 460 -2.18 -7.11 -8.37
CA PHE A 460 -3.02 -5.91 -8.34
C PHE A 460 -4.51 -6.25 -8.10
N LEU A 461 -5.09 -7.16 -8.89
CA LEU A 461 -6.47 -7.61 -8.76
C LEU A 461 -6.76 -8.37 -7.45
N GLN A 462 -5.78 -9.09 -6.88
CA GLN A 462 -5.90 -9.71 -5.55
C GLN A 462 -6.02 -8.68 -4.42
N MET A 463 -5.25 -7.58 -4.51
CA MET A 463 -5.27 -6.49 -3.54
C MET A 463 -6.58 -5.69 -3.65
N LEU A 464 -6.96 -5.27 -4.86
CA LEU A 464 -8.28 -4.64 -5.13
C LEU A 464 -9.44 -5.53 -4.67
N GLY A 465 -9.31 -6.84 -4.90
CA GLY A 465 -10.26 -7.88 -4.53
C GLY A 465 -10.68 -7.90 -3.06
N ARG A 466 -9.86 -7.40 -2.15
CA ARG A 466 -10.23 -7.28 -0.73
C ARG A 466 -11.33 -6.25 -0.51
N GLY A 467 -11.35 -5.17 -1.32
CA GLY A 467 -12.39 -4.15 -1.34
C GLY A 467 -13.69 -4.55 -2.04
N LEU A 468 -13.68 -5.58 -2.90
CA LEU A 468 -14.83 -5.94 -3.74
C LEU A 468 -15.99 -6.67 -3.01
N ARG A 469 -15.81 -7.09 -1.75
CA ARG A 469 -16.88 -7.77 -0.98
C ARG A 469 -17.99 -6.79 -0.58
N LEU A 470 -19.26 -7.21 -0.68
CA LEU A 470 -20.42 -6.47 -0.17
C LEU A 470 -20.52 -6.59 1.35
N SER A 471 -20.89 -5.51 2.05
CA SER A 471 -21.19 -5.51 3.48
C SER A 471 -22.21 -4.42 3.84
N PRO A 472 -23.50 -4.58 3.45
CA PRO A 472 -24.55 -3.60 3.76
C PRO A 472 -24.79 -3.46 5.27
N ASP A 473 -24.51 -4.53 6.03
CA ASP A 473 -24.54 -4.63 7.48
C ASP A 473 -23.58 -3.67 8.20
N THR A 474 -22.46 -3.31 7.57
CA THR A 474 -21.50 -2.32 8.12
C THR A 474 -21.72 -0.89 7.62
N GLY A 475 -22.73 -0.69 6.77
CA GLY A 475 -23.03 0.58 6.10
C GLY A 475 -22.22 0.84 4.83
N LYS A 476 -21.38 -0.12 4.39
CA LYS A 476 -20.49 0.03 3.24
C LYS A 476 -21.29 0.18 1.94
N ARG A 477 -21.07 1.30 1.23
CA ARG A 477 -21.71 1.62 -0.07
C ARG A 477 -20.82 1.24 -1.26
N ASN A 478 -19.55 1.59 -1.18
CA ASN A 478 -18.50 1.35 -2.17
C ASN A 478 -17.17 1.10 -1.42
N CYS A 479 -16.09 0.82 -2.16
CA CYS A 479 -14.73 0.81 -1.63
C CYS A 479 -13.85 1.80 -2.41
N LEU A 480 -13.15 2.67 -1.69
CA LEU A 480 -12.18 3.59 -2.27
C LEU A 480 -10.82 2.91 -2.42
N VAL A 481 -10.23 2.98 -3.60
CA VAL A 481 -8.88 2.54 -3.92
C VAL A 481 -7.99 3.77 -3.99
N ILE A 482 -6.89 3.77 -3.24
CA ILE A 482 -5.84 4.78 -3.34
C ILE A 482 -4.57 4.10 -3.88
N ASP A 483 -4.14 4.51 -5.06
CA ASP A 483 -3.08 3.85 -5.83
C ASP A 483 -1.83 4.74 -5.93
N LEU A 484 -0.68 4.25 -5.45
CA LEU A 484 0.57 5.03 -5.39
C LEU A 484 1.44 4.76 -6.62
N ILE A 485 1.42 5.66 -7.59
CA ILE A 485 2.11 5.49 -8.88
C ILE A 485 3.46 6.24 -8.86
N GLY A 486 4.57 5.51 -8.88
CA GLY A 486 5.90 6.09 -9.15
C GLY A 486 6.05 6.51 -10.61
N THR A 487 6.97 7.44 -10.90
CA THR A 487 7.22 7.87 -12.28
C THR A 487 7.77 6.70 -13.11
N SER A 488 7.12 6.43 -14.25
CA SER A 488 7.44 5.37 -15.20
C SER A 488 7.10 5.87 -16.59
N SER A 489 8.04 5.84 -17.54
CA SER A 489 7.78 6.25 -18.93
C SER A 489 7.15 5.16 -19.78
N ASP A 490 7.42 3.87 -19.52
CA ASP A 490 6.83 2.74 -20.29
C ASP A 490 6.96 1.36 -19.62
N LEU A 491 7.24 1.29 -18.31
CA LEU A 491 7.87 0.10 -17.71
C LEU A 491 6.98 -1.12 -17.44
N GLY A 492 5.72 -1.16 -17.88
CA GLY A 492 4.82 -2.29 -17.60
C GLY A 492 4.53 -2.48 -16.09
N VAL A 493 4.41 -1.36 -15.36
CA VAL A 493 3.86 -1.34 -14.00
C VAL A 493 2.34 -1.39 -14.12
N VAL A 494 1.68 -2.29 -13.39
CA VAL A 494 0.20 -2.33 -13.38
C VAL A 494 -0.31 -1.35 -12.33
N CYS A 495 -1.10 -0.40 -12.79
CA CYS A 495 -1.74 0.64 -12.01
C CYS A 495 -3.15 0.94 -12.53
N THR A 496 -3.90 1.77 -11.80
CA THR A 496 -5.31 2.03 -12.07
C THR A 496 -5.59 2.48 -13.51
N PRO A 497 -4.92 3.51 -14.09
CA PRO A 497 -5.15 3.88 -15.49
C PRO A 497 -4.97 2.70 -16.46
N THR A 498 -3.84 1.97 -16.34
CA THR A 498 -3.52 0.85 -17.24
C THR A 498 -4.55 -0.28 -17.19
N LEU A 499 -5.18 -0.53 -16.03
CA LEU A 499 -6.20 -1.56 -15.88
C LEU A 499 -7.46 -1.28 -16.72
N PHE A 500 -7.73 0.00 -17.03
CA PHE A 500 -8.83 0.44 -17.91
C PHE A 500 -8.34 0.79 -19.33
N GLY A 501 -7.07 0.57 -19.68
CA GLY A 501 -6.49 0.99 -20.96
C GLY A 501 -6.26 2.51 -21.10
N ILE A 502 -6.34 3.25 -19.99
CA ILE A 502 -6.12 4.70 -19.92
C ILE A 502 -4.61 4.98 -19.81
N ASP A 503 -4.16 6.09 -20.40
CA ASP A 503 -2.78 6.58 -20.28
C ASP A 503 -2.30 6.65 -18.80
N PRO A 504 -1.15 6.03 -18.43
CA PRO A 504 -0.59 6.04 -17.07
C PRO A 504 -0.41 7.42 -16.43
N ALA A 505 -0.25 8.49 -17.22
CA ALA A 505 -0.12 9.87 -16.74
C ALA A 505 -1.48 10.56 -16.46
N THR A 506 -2.60 9.87 -16.69
CA THR A 506 -3.95 10.41 -16.42
C THR A 506 -4.22 10.44 -14.92
N VAL A 507 -4.32 11.63 -14.35
CA VAL A 507 -4.72 11.82 -12.94
C VAL A 507 -6.18 11.40 -12.74
N ILE A 508 -6.38 10.43 -11.85
CA ILE A 508 -7.70 9.92 -11.44
C ILE A 508 -7.94 10.34 -9.98
N GLU A 509 -9.09 10.93 -9.69
CA GLU A 509 -9.49 11.37 -8.35
C GLU A 509 -10.99 11.11 -8.17
N GLY A 510 -11.35 10.32 -7.15
CA GLY A 510 -12.75 10.01 -6.79
C GLY A 510 -13.61 9.37 -7.90
N ARG A 511 -13.02 8.73 -8.92
CA ARG A 511 -13.79 8.24 -10.09
C ARG A 511 -14.30 6.82 -9.92
N SER A 512 -15.55 6.59 -10.28
CA SER A 512 -16.15 5.26 -10.37
C SER A 512 -15.67 4.49 -11.61
N THR A 513 -15.83 3.16 -11.61
CA THR A 513 -15.47 2.28 -12.74
C THR A 513 -16.07 2.74 -14.07
N GLN A 514 -17.33 3.18 -14.09
CA GLN A 514 -18.02 3.61 -15.31
C GLN A 514 -17.40 4.90 -15.89
N GLN A 515 -17.08 5.87 -15.03
CA GLN A 515 -16.40 7.12 -15.44
C GLN A 515 -14.97 6.89 -15.95
N LEU A 516 -14.38 5.71 -15.71
CA LEU A 516 -13.09 5.31 -16.26
C LEU A 516 -13.27 4.60 -17.61
N GLU A 517 -14.28 3.74 -17.77
CA GLU A 517 -14.67 3.18 -19.06
C GLU A 517 -15.03 4.29 -20.08
N ASP A 518 -15.75 5.34 -19.64
CA ASP A 518 -16.09 6.50 -20.47
C ASP A 518 -14.82 7.24 -20.96
N VAL A 519 -13.82 7.42 -20.08
CA VAL A 519 -12.55 8.08 -20.41
C VAL A 519 -11.68 7.21 -21.32
N ALA A 520 -11.60 5.90 -21.07
CA ALA A 520 -10.90 4.96 -21.93
C ALA A 520 -11.50 4.98 -23.35
N SER A 521 -12.83 4.97 -23.45
CA SER A 521 -13.56 5.07 -24.72
C SER A 521 -13.27 6.39 -25.46
N GLN A 522 -13.22 7.51 -24.74
CA GLN A 522 -12.86 8.82 -25.32
C GLN A 522 -11.39 8.89 -25.76
N GLN A 523 -10.45 8.34 -24.99
CA GLN A 523 -9.04 8.27 -25.38
C GLN A 523 -8.81 7.34 -26.57
N ALA A 524 -9.51 6.21 -26.64
CA ALA A 524 -9.47 5.30 -27.78
C ALA A 524 -10.04 5.95 -29.06
N ALA A 525 -11.20 6.62 -28.97
CA ALA A 525 -11.79 7.35 -30.10
C ALA A 525 -10.95 8.54 -30.58
N ALA A 526 -10.07 9.07 -29.74
CA ALA A 526 -9.12 10.14 -30.09
C ALA A 526 -7.81 9.63 -30.74
N ARG A 527 -7.55 8.32 -30.76
CA ARG A 527 -6.38 7.71 -31.40
C ARG A 527 -6.71 7.29 -32.83
N THR A 528 -6.36 8.13 -33.81
CA THR A 528 -6.37 7.75 -35.23
C THR A 528 -5.35 6.63 -35.49
N PRO A 529 -5.69 5.59 -36.28
CA PRO A 529 -4.76 4.50 -36.58
C PRO A 529 -3.79 4.87 -37.71
N ASP A 530 -2.51 4.98 -37.38
CA ASP A 530 -1.37 4.90 -38.32
C ASP A 530 -0.08 4.58 -37.51
N PRO A 531 1.06 4.21 -38.15
CA PRO A 531 2.09 3.36 -37.53
C PRO A 531 3.00 4.04 -36.48
N GLU A 532 3.82 3.19 -35.83
CA GLU A 532 4.65 3.45 -34.65
C GLU A 532 5.32 4.84 -34.60
N PRO A 533 5.07 5.65 -33.55
CA PRO A 533 5.83 6.87 -33.31
C PRO A 533 7.21 6.53 -32.75
N ALA A 534 8.27 6.98 -33.45
CA ALA A 534 9.62 6.99 -32.91
C ALA A 534 9.70 7.79 -31.60
N PRO A 535 10.57 7.42 -30.64
CA PRO A 535 10.61 8.05 -29.32
C PRO A 535 10.89 9.56 -29.39
N PRO A 536 10.12 10.42 -28.69
CA PRO A 536 10.26 11.86 -28.79
C PRO A 536 11.57 12.37 -28.18
N PRO A 537 12.13 13.49 -28.69
CA PRO A 537 13.41 14.03 -28.22
C PRO A 537 13.34 14.48 -26.76
N ILE A 538 14.38 14.11 -26.01
CA ILE A 538 14.48 14.15 -24.53
C ILE A 538 14.41 15.57 -23.92
N SER A 539 14.50 16.63 -24.73
CA SER A 539 14.62 18.03 -24.27
C SER A 539 13.30 18.78 -24.00
N ALA A 540 12.13 18.16 -24.19
CA ALA A 540 10.83 18.85 -24.07
C ALA A 540 9.99 18.53 -22.81
N LEU A 541 10.45 17.59 -21.96
CA LEU A 541 9.65 17.04 -20.84
C LEU A 541 10.09 17.50 -19.44
N SER A 542 11.04 18.42 -19.32
CA SER A 542 11.58 18.90 -18.03
C SER A 542 10.59 19.73 -17.18
N HIS A 543 9.51 20.24 -17.78
CA HIS A 543 8.54 21.10 -17.08
C HIS A 543 7.09 20.79 -17.46
N ARG A 544 6.46 19.82 -16.77
CA ARG A 544 5.00 19.79 -16.56
C ARG A 544 4.59 18.87 -15.39
N HIS A 545 3.92 19.49 -14.43
CA HIS A 545 3.05 18.87 -13.41
C HIS A 545 3.74 18.01 -12.33
N SER A 546 4.33 18.69 -11.36
CA SER A 546 4.21 18.30 -9.96
C SER A 546 2.72 18.14 -9.56
N ILE A 547 2.39 17.27 -8.60
CA ILE A 547 1.06 17.33 -7.97
C ILE A 547 1.00 18.59 -7.10
N SER A 548 0.36 19.60 -7.68
CA SER A 548 0.00 20.85 -7.01
C SER A 548 -1.16 20.59 -6.04
N TYR A 549 -0.87 20.13 -4.82
CA TYR A 549 -1.85 20.15 -3.73
C TYR A 549 -2.35 21.59 -3.56
N LYS A 550 -3.61 21.84 -3.96
CA LYS A 550 -4.30 23.13 -3.79
C LYS A 550 -4.92 23.26 -2.40
N HIS A 551 -4.23 22.72 -1.39
CA HIS A 551 -4.58 22.90 0.01
C HIS A 551 -4.14 24.30 0.49
N TYR A 552 -4.78 25.30 -0.11
CA TYR A 552 -4.49 26.71 0.12
C TYR A 552 -5.05 27.15 1.47
N THR A 553 -4.20 27.72 2.34
CA THR A 553 -4.65 28.96 2.96
C THR A 553 -4.54 30.02 1.87
N ALA A 554 -5.53 30.90 1.69
CA ALA A 554 -5.55 31.70 0.47
C ALA A 554 -4.48 32.83 0.43
N PHE A 555 -3.63 32.90 1.45
CA PHE A 555 -2.35 33.61 1.41
C PHE A 555 -1.30 32.84 0.59
N ASP A 556 -1.20 31.52 0.76
CA ASP A 556 -0.30 30.64 -0.04
C ASP A 556 -0.73 30.62 -1.53
N LEU A 557 -2.03 30.74 -1.79
CA LEU A 557 -2.62 30.87 -3.13
C LEU A 557 -2.14 32.15 -3.83
N VAL A 558 -2.18 33.27 -3.10
CA VAL A 558 -1.92 34.60 -3.68
C VAL A 558 -0.43 34.85 -3.89
N SER A 559 0.47 34.22 -3.11
CA SER A 559 1.91 34.19 -3.42
C SER A 559 2.25 33.51 -4.76
N GLN A 560 1.35 32.70 -5.35
CA GLN A 560 1.56 32.12 -6.68
C GLN A 560 1.28 33.12 -7.83
N LEU A 561 0.71 34.29 -7.56
CA LEU A 561 0.38 35.29 -8.58
C LEU A 561 1.55 36.22 -8.93
N ASP A 562 2.42 36.52 -7.97
CA ASP A 562 3.65 37.29 -8.21
C ASP A 562 4.77 36.42 -8.85
N ALA A 563 4.65 35.09 -8.77
CA ALA A 563 5.69 34.12 -9.17
C ALA A 563 5.61 33.64 -10.64
N ALA A 564 5.21 34.51 -11.57
CA ALA A 564 5.12 34.20 -13.00
C ALA A 564 6.51 34.13 -13.70
N GLY A 565 7.45 33.36 -13.17
CA GLY A 565 8.77 33.16 -13.77
C GLY A 565 9.88 32.51 -12.92
N GLN A 566 9.70 32.28 -11.61
CA GLN A 566 10.73 31.67 -10.76
C GLN A 566 10.16 30.67 -9.74
N GLU A 567 10.87 29.54 -9.59
CA GLU A 567 10.81 28.43 -8.62
C GLU A 567 9.45 27.98 -8.03
N GLU A 568 9.20 26.65 -8.05
CA GLU A 568 8.00 26.04 -7.48
C GLU A 568 7.92 26.25 -5.95
N HIS A 569 7.16 27.26 -5.52
CA HIS A 569 7.03 27.62 -4.11
C HIS A 569 6.28 26.53 -3.30
N VAL A 570 7.03 25.65 -2.63
CA VAL A 570 6.48 24.58 -1.80
C VAL A 570 5.74 25.15 -0.58
N PRO A 571 4.49 24.73 -0.27
CA PRO A 571 3.76 25.23 0.89
C PRO A 571 4.46 24.92 2.21
N VAL A 572 4.48 25.88 3.14
CA VAL A 572 5.14 25.75 4.46
C VAL A 572 4.54 24.63 5.31
N SER A 573 3.31 24.20 5.02
CA SER A 573 2.66 23.02 5.59
C SER A 573 3.33 21.70 5.22
N ARG A 574 4.01 21.60 4.07
CA ARG A 574 4.83 20.45 3.66
C ARG A 574 6.27 20.56 4.13
N LEU A 575 6.77 21.78 4.37
CA LEU A 575 8.15 22.03 4.81
C LEU A 575 8.35 21.88 6.32
N SER A 576 7.31 22.11 7.13
CA SER A 576 7.39 22.08 8.60
C SER A 576 6.11 21.56 9.26
N ARG A 577 6.31 20.70 10.27
CA ARG A 577 5.27 20.22 11.19
C ARG A 577 4.84 21.26 12.22
N LEU A 578 5.63 22.32 12.44
CA LEU A 578 5.28 23.42 13.33
C LEU A 578 4.23 24.34 12.67
N ALA A 579 3.43 25.02 13.49
CA ALA A 579 2.29 25.82 13.07
C ALA A 579 2.67 27.18 12.44
N TRP A 580 3.58 27.17 11.48
CA TRP A 580 3.97 28.36 10.72
C TRP A 580 2.81 28.91 9.89
N VAL A 581 2.59 30.21 10.01
CA VAL A 581 1.55 30.99 9.35
C VAL A 581 2.19 31.97 8.38
N GLY A 582 1.82 31.88 7.10
CA GLY A 582 2.18 32.89 6.09
C GLY A 582 1.33 34.17 6.24
N CYS A 583 2.01 35.31 6.32
CA CYS A 583 1.43 36.64 6.55
C CYS A 583 1.66 37.60 5.35
N GLY A 584 2.01 37.05 4.18
CA GLY A 584 2.58 37.77 3.04
C GLY A 584 4.05 37.37 2.89
N GLU A 585 4.95 38.34 2.71
CA GLU A 585 6.42 38.17 2.60
C GLU A 585 7.12 37.75 3.94
N VAL A 586 6.34 37.28 4.91
CA VAL A 586 6.75 36.99 6.29
C VAL A 586 6.04 35.73 6.76
N TRP A 587 6.77 34.85 7.46
CA TRP A 587 6.22 33.66 8.09
C TRP A 587 6.42 33.71 9.59
N VAL A 588 5.40 33.29 10.36
CA VAL A 588 5.40 33.41 11.83
C VAL A 588 4.97 32.10 12.48
N LEU A 589 5.72 31.66 13.50
CA LEU A 589 5.33 30.60 14.42
C LEU A 589 4.96 31.22 15.77
N GLU A 590 3.73 31.01 16.23
CA GLU A 590 3.27 31.45 17.55
C GLU A 590 3.73 30.46 18.63
N LEU A 591 4.17 30.95 19.81
CA LEU A 591 4.78 30.14 20.87
C LEU A 591 3.91 30.04 22.13
N MET A 592 2.61 29.78 21.97
CA MET A 592 1.63 29.59 23.04
C MET A 592 1.66 30.70 24.10
N GLY A 593 1.75 31.96 23.65
CA GLY A 593 1.84 33.16 24.50
C GLY A 593 3.22 33.45 25.09
N ARG A 594 4.21 32.56 24.99
CA ARG A 594 5.62 32.81 25.39
C ARG A 594 6.36 33.73 24.41
N GLY A 595 5.87 33.86 23.17
CA GLY A 595 6.52 34.67 22.14
C GLY A 595 6.07 34.31 20.72
N TYR A 596 6.88 34.64 19.74
CA TYR A 596 6.77 34.15 18.36
C TYR A 596 8.16 34.04 17.70
N VAL A 597 8.30 33.18 16.68
CA VAL A 597 9.44 33.21 15.75
C VAL A 597 8.98 33.83 14.45
N LYS A 598 9.80 34.70 13.85
CA LYS A 598 9.53 35.37 12.58
C LYS A 598 10.62 35.04 11.57
N VAL A 599 10.26 34.53 10.40
CA VAL A 599 11.15 34.48 9.24
C VAL A 599 10.99 35.77 8.45
N LEU A 600 12.11 36.38 8.11
CA LEU A 600 12.26 37.52 7.22
C LEU A 600 13.06 37.10 5.98
N ARG A 601 12.86 37.81 4.88
CA ARG A 601 13.75 37.77 3.71
C ARG A 601 14.44 39.13 3.59
N ASP A 602 15.75 39.12 3.39
CA ASP A 602 16.54 40.31 3.07
C ASP A 602 17.38 40.01 1.80
N GLY A 603 17.01 40.64 0.69
CA GLY A 603 17.54 40.31 -0.64
C GLY A 603 17.38 38.82 -1.01
N SER A 604 18.51 38.11 -1.08
CA SER A 604 18.61 36.68 -1.41
C SER A 604 18.62 35.76 -0.18
N GLU A 605 18.81 36.27 1.03
CA GLU A 605 18.89 35.47 2.25
C GLU A 605 17.59 35.51 3.05
N PHE A 606 17.27 34.40 3.73
CA PHE A 606 16.20 34.36 4.73
C PHE A 606 16.82 34.23 6.13
N THR A 607 16.30 34.96 7.11
CA THR A 607 16.75 34.93 8.51
C THR A 607 15.57 34.68 9.45
N SER A 608 15.76 33.80 10.44
CA SER A 608 14.76 33.52 11.48
C SER A 608 15.13 34.16 12.82
N LEU A 609 14.18 34.89 13.40
CA LEU A 609 14.33 35.66 14.63
C LEU A 609 13.31 35.21 15.69
N LEU A 610 13.78 34.87 16.89
CA LEU A 610 12.98 34.52 18.06
C LEU A 610 12.66 35.76 18.91
N TYR A 611 11.38 36.02 19.14
CA TYR A 611 10.85 37.10 19.97
C TYR A 611 10.19 36.53 21.23
N LEU A 612 10.97 36.32 22.29
CA LEU A 612 10.43 35.92 23.60
C LEU A 612 9.77 37.10 24.31
N ARG A 613 8.66 36.85 24.99
CA ARG A 613 7.89 37.84 25.75
C ARG A 613 8.49 38.02 27.14
N LEU A 614 8.71 39.26 27.57
CA LEU A 614 9.27 39.53 28.89
C LEU A 614 8.27 39.18 30.02
N PRO A 615 8.72 38.61 31.16
CA PRO A 615 7.90 38.37 32.33
C PRO A 615 7.16 39.63 32.82
N ALA A 616 5.95 39.44 33.35
CA ALA A 616 5.05 40.54 33.71
C ALA A 616 5.67 41.54 34.71
N PHE A 617 6.52 41.08 35.64
CA PHE A 617 7.20 41.93 36.62
C PHE A 617 8.25 42.87 36.00
N LEU A 618 8.85 42.52 34.84
CA LEU A 618 9.72 43.40 34.06
C LEU A 618 8.92 44.33 33.11
N SER A 619 7.62 44.07 32.94
CA SER A 619 6.70 44.88 32.13
C SER A 619 5.92 45.90 32.96
N SER A 620 6.36 46.20 34.19
CA SER A 620 5.62 46.86 35.27
C SER A 620 5.19 48.32 35.03
N ASN A 621 5.55 48.93 33.90
CA ASN A 621 5.06 50.27 33.53
C ASN A 621 5.01 50.49 32.01
N SER A 622 3.85 50.27 31.38
CA SER A 622 3.46 50.94 30.13
C SER A 622 2.05 50.58 29.65
N SER A 623 1.26 51.60 29.32
CA SER A 623 0.01 51.53 28.53
C SER A 623 0.21 51.17 27.04
N ARG A 624 1.30 50.45 26.71
CA ARG A 624 1.78 50.18 25.34
C ARG A 624 1.81 48.69 24.97
N GLY A 625 1.20 47.83 25.76
CA GLY A 625 1.08 46.39 25.48
C GLY A 625 2.31 45.55 25.86
N PRO A 626 2.40 44.29 25.38
CA PRO A 626 3.46 43.36 25.75
C PRO A 626 4.84 43.81 25.27
N ARG A 627 5.82 43.81 26.18
CA ARG A 627 7.24 43.97 25.82
C ARG A 627 7.87 42.61 25.49
N TYR A 628 8.74 42.60 24.49
CA TYR A 628 9.53 41.44 24.09
C TYR A 628 11.00 41.69 24.43
N ALA A 629 11.78 40.62 24.57
CA ALA A 629 13.22 40.67 24.67
C ALA A 629 13.86 41.12 23.34
N THR A 630 15.15 41.46 23.36
CA THR A 630 15.93 41.67 22.13
C THR A 630 15.82 40.41 21.24
N PRO A 631 15.46 40.52 19.96
CA PRO A 631 15.23 39.34 19.13
C PRO A 631 16.52 38.54 18.92
N VAL A 632 16.44 37.22 19.12
CA VAL A 632 17.59 36.31 18.99
C VAL A 632 17.57 35.66 17.61
N PRO A 633 18.63 35.78 16.78
CA PRO A 633 18.72 35.04 15.53
C PRO A 633 18.88 33.54 15.81
N LEU A 634 18.07 32.72 15.14
CA LEU A 634 18.14 31.26 15.24
C LEU A 634 18.91 30.62 14.07
N ALA A 635 18.68 31.12 12.86
CA ALA A 635 19.39 30.71 11.65
C ALA A 635 19.31 31.79 10.56
N ALA A 636 20.23 31.73 9.59
CA ALA A 636 20.19 32.47 8.33
C ALA A 636 20.61 31.51 7.20
N HIS A 637 19.95 31.58 6.04
CA HIS A 637 20.21 30.70 4.89
C HIS A 637 19.52 31.20 3.61
N GLU A 638 20.16 31.04 2.44
CA GLU A 638 19.61 31.41 1.12
C GLU A 638 18.39 30.56 0.73
N SER A 639 18.48 29.24 0.88
CA SER A 639 17.32 28.35 0.70
C SER A 639 16.39 28.38 1.92
N PHE A 640 15.17 28.89 1.72
CA PHE A 640 14.07 28.93 2.70
C PHE A 640 13.73 27.57 3.32
N THR A 641 13.80 26.48 2.54
CA THR A 641 13.55 25.11 3.02
C THR A 641 14.59 24.66 4.05
N LEU A 642 15.86 25.01 3.84
CA LEU A 642 16.93 24.68 4.77
C LEU A 642 16.90 25.61 6.00
N LEU A 643 16.55 26.89 5.83
CA LEU A 643 16.26 27.77 6.97
C LEU A 643 15.16 27.20 7.87
N LEU A 644 14.03 26.78 7.31
CA LEU A 644 12.91 26.22 8.09
C LEU A 644 13.33 24.97 8.85
N ARG A 645 14.05 24.04 8.21
CA ARG A 645 14.57 22.82 8.86
C ARG A 645 15.53 23.16 10.02
N ALA A 646 16.43 24.13 9.84
CA ALA A 646 17.32 24.60 10.90
C ALA A 646 16.57 25.33 12.03
N THR A 647 15.57 26.14 11.68
CA THR A 647 14.77 26.92 12.65
C THR A 647 13.85 26.03 13.48
N ASP A 648 13.19 25.05 12.87
CA ASP A 648 12.41 24.03 13.57
C ASP A 648 13.29 23.27 14.57
N ALA A 649 14.50 22.86 14.16
CA ALA A 649 15.46 22.20 15.03
C ALA A 649 15.91 23.11 16.19
N ALA A 650 16.18 24.39 15.94
CA ALA A 650 16.53 25.35 16.98
C ALA A 650 15.38 25.57 17.98
N VAL A 651 14.13 25.70 17.51
CA VAL A 651 12.93 25.87 18.35
C VAL A 651 12.66 24.63 19.21
N LEU A 652 12.75 23.43 18.63
CA LEU A 652 12.46 22.18 19.34
C LEU A 652 13.52 21.85 20.41
N ASN A 653 14.77 22.28 20.22
CA ASN A 653 15.85 22.10 21.19
C ASN A 653 16.02 23.30 22.15
N HIS A 654 15.24 24.37 22.04
CA HIS A 654 15.37 25.54 22.90
C HIS A 654 14.87 25.23 24.33
N PRO A 655 15.67 25.42 25.39
CA PRO A 655 15.31 25.01 26.75
C PRO A 655 13.96 25.56 27.23
N GLU A 656 13.67 26.84 26.98
CA GLU A 656 12.40 27.46 27.40
C GLU A 656 11.18 27.09 26.53
N LEU A 657 11.36 26.33 25.45
CA LEU A 657 10.29 25.93 24.52
C LEU A 657 10.06 24.41 24.47
N ALA A 658 11.01 23.62 24.98
CA ALA A 658 10.93 22.15 25.00
C ALA A 658 9.60 21.63 25.60
N GLU A 659 9.14 22.22 26.71
CA GLU A 659 7.88 21.89 27.39
C GLU A 659 6.64 22.03 26.48
N ILE A 660 6.64 23.03 25.59
CA ILE A 660 5.49 23.36 24.73
C ILE A 660 5.65 22.85 23.30
N SER A 661 6.80 22.28 22.94
CA SER A 661 7.16 21.76 21.61
C SER A 661 6.03 21.01 20.89
N HIS A 662 5.43 20.00 21.54
CA HIS A 662 4.30 19.24 20.99
C HIS A 662 3.06 20.11 20.69
N SER A 663 2.82 21.15 21.49
CA SER A 663 1.71 22.09 21.31
C SER A 663 1.94 23.10 20.17
N LEU A 664 3.19 23.29 19.73
CA LEU A 664 3.54 24.15 18.59
C LEU A 664 3.23 23.50 17.22
N THR A 665 2.90 22.21 17.20
CA THR A 665 2.67 21.46 15.96
C THR A 665 1.32 21.80 15.31
N ARG A 666 1.24 21.74 13.97
CA ARG A 666 -0.01 21.94 13.21
C ARG A 666 -1.15 21.00 13.64
N PHE A 667 -0.78 19.82 14.14
CA PHE A 667 -1.68 18.73 14.50
C PHE A 667 -2.02 18.66 16.00
N ALA A 668 -1.46 19.55 16.83
CA ALA A 668 -1.62 19.55 18.27
C ALA A 668 -3.12 19.47 18.69
N PRO A 669 -3.52 18.59 19.65
CA PRO A 669 -4.93 18.32 19.93
C PRO A 669 -5.77 19.56 20.25
N TRP A 670 -5.20 20.55 20.95
CA TRP A 670 -5.88 21.80 21.29
C TRP A 670 -6.38 22.58 20.06
N ARG A 671 -5.73 22.42 18.89
CA ARG A 671 -6.10 23.09 17.63
C ARG A 671 -7.42 22.59 17.07
N ARG A 672 -7.86 21.37 17.44
CA ARG A 672 -9.10 20.74 16.97
C ARG A 672 -10.34 21.13 17.80
N ALA A 673 -10.15 21.72 18.98
CA ALA A 673 -11.25 22.26 19.79
C ALA A 673 -11.96 23.42 19.09
N PRO A 674 -13.23 23.75 19.42
CA PRO A 674 -13.89 24.96 18.91
C PRO A 674 -13.15 26.24 19.34
N ALA A 675 -13.20 27.29 18.52
CA ALA A 675 -12.58 28.58 18.82
C ALA A 675 -13.23 29.27 20.01
N SER A 676 -12.43 29.92 20.87
CA SER A 676 -12.99 30.66 22.00
C SER A 676 -13.79 31.88 21.54
N GLU A 677 -14.79 32.26 22.32
CA GLU A 677 -15.61 33.44 22.04
C GLU A 677 -14.73 34.71 21.88
N SER A 678 -13.70 34.86 22.72
CA SER A 678 -12.74 35.97 22.62
C SER A 678 -11.97 35.98 21.28
N GLN A 679 -11.61 34.81 20.74
CA GLN A 679 -10.98 34.71 19.41
C GLN A 679 -11.98 35.08 18.31
N ARG A 680 -13.21 34.55 18.36
CA ARG A 680 -14.29 34.86 17.40
C ARG A 680 -14.58 36.35 17.35
N ASN A 681 -14.79 36.96 18.52
CA ASN A 681 -15.08 38.39 18.66
C ASN A 681 -13.90 39.28 18.21
N TYR A 682 -12.65 38.86 18.44
CA TYR A 682 -11.46 39.56 17.93
C TYR A 682 -11.40 39.52 16.40
N ILE A 683 -11.63 38.35 15.78
CA ILE A 683 -11.59 38.16 14.33
C ILE A 683 -12.65 39.02 13.64
N LEU A 684 -13.90 38.95 14.11
CA LEU A 684 -15.02 39.74 13.57
C LEU A 684 -14.74 41.25 13.67
N LYS A 685 -14.32 41.73 14.85
CA LYS A 685 -13.97 43.14 15.09
C LYS A 685 -12.80 43.67 14.25
N LYS A 686 -11.94 42.78 13.71
CA LYS A 686 -10.78 43.14 12.88
C LYS A 686 -11.00 43.02 11.38
N LEU A 687 -11.97 42.21 10.94
CA LEU A 687 -12.22 41.94 9.52
C LEU A 687 -13.48 42.63 8.97
N LEU A 688 -14.50 42.83 9.80
CA LEU A 688 -15.74 43.50 9.40
C LEU A 688 -15.62 45.01 9.48
N ASN A 689 -16.30 45.71 8.58
CA ASN A 689 -16.46 47.16 8.66
C ASN A 689 -17.54 47.57 9.69
N THR A 690 -17.65 48.87 10.00
CA THR A 690 -18.55 49.39 11.03
C THR A 690 -20.03 49.11 10.74
N GLU A 691 -20.44 49.10 9.48
CA GLU A 691 -21.82 48.83 9.04
C GLU A 691 -22.14 47.32 9.15
N GLU A 692 -21.22 46.45 8.71
CA GLU A 692 -21.32 45.00 8.92
C GLU A 692 -21.44 44.64 10.41
N GLN A 693 -20.69 45.33 11.28
CA GLN A 693 -20.76 45.16 12.73
C GLN A 693 -22.10 45.65 13.29
N ALA A 694 -22.62 46.80 12.83
CA ALA A 694 -23.92 47.32 13.24
C ALA A 694 -25.10 46.44 12.77
N MET A 695 -24.96 45.78 11.62
CA MET A 695 -25.93 44.80 11.08
C MET A 695 -25.80 43.39 11.70
N GLY A 696 -24.90 43.19 12.66
CA GLY A 696 -24.72 41.90 13.34
C GLY A 696 -24.17 40.77 12.44
N VAL A 697 -23.48 41.11 11.35
CA VAL A 697 -22.94 40.12 10.41
C VAL A 697 -21.88 39.26 11.10
N ASN A 698 -22.02 37.93 11.02
CA ASN A 698 -21.12 36.97 11.69
C ASN A 698 -20.21 36.18 10.71
N SER A 699 -20.20 36.54 9.42
CA SER A 699 -19.40 35.88 8.38
C SER A 699 -18.24 36.73 7.88
N ILE A 700 -17.13 36.13 7.47
CA ILE A 700 -15.96 36.83 6.90
C ILE A 700 -15.64 36.31 5.49
N GLU A 701 -14.76 37.01 4.76
CA GLU A 701 -14.21 36.53 3.47
C GLU A 701 -13.52 35.16 3.66
N GLY A 702 -13.80 34.19 2.78
CA GLY A 702 -13.31 32.81 2.90
C GLY A 702 -11.79 32.67 2.88
N VAL A 703 -11.09 33.66 2.33
CA VAL A 703 -9.63 33.76 2.24
C VAL A 703 -8.91 33.46 3.56
N TRP A 704 -9.50 33.90 4.69
CA TRP A 704 -8.93 33.76 6.03
C TRP A 704 -8.96 32.32 6.56
N LEU A 705 -9.89 31.50 6.07
CA LEU A 705 -10.12 30.12 6.52
C LEU A 705 -9.77 29.06 5.44
N GLY A 706 -9.06 29.46 4.37
CA GLY A 706 -8.67 28.57 3.27
C GLY A 706 -9.78 28.28 2.27
N GLN A 707 -10.84 29.09 2.25
CA GLN A 707 -11.93 29.02 1.28
C GLN A 707 -11.74 30.06 0.16
N PRO A 708 -12.42 29.93 -1.00
CA PRO A 708 -12.35 30.91 -2.07
C PRO A 708 -12.66 32.33 -1.58
N TRP A 709 -11.88 33.33 -1.99
CA TRP A 709 -11.93 34.67 -1.37
C TRP A 709 -13.28 35.40 -1.50
N LYS A 710 -14.08 35.05 -2.53
CA LYS A 710 -15.44 35.56 -2.75
C LYS A 710 -16.51 34.88 -1.89
N ALA A 711 -16.23 33.71 -1.31
CA ALA A 711 -17.15 33.05 -0.39
C ALA A 711 -17.22 33.84 0.94
N ARG A 712 -18.38 33.80 1.60
CA ARG A 712 -18.52 34.24 3.00
C ARG A 712 -18.67 33.02 3.89
N VAL A 713 -17.86 32.96 4.96
CA VAL A 713 -17.80 31.83 5.90
C VAL A 713 -18.21 32.32 7.29
N PRO A 714 -19.20 31.70 7.96
CA PRO A 714 -19.61 32.10 9.31
C PRO A 714 -18.51 31.80 10.34
N ILE A 715 -18.41 32.67 11.35
CA ILE A 715 -17.57 32.46 12.54
C ILE A 715 -18.44 31.87 13.66
N ASP A 716 -18.84 30.62 13.45
CA ASP A 716 -19.61 29.80 14.40
C ASP A 716 -18.69 28.82 15.17
N ASP A 717 -19.28 27.89 15.92
CA ASP A 717 -18.54 26.88 16.72
C ASP A 717 -17.81 25.83 15.87
N LYS A 718 -18.03 25.80 14.54
CA LYS A 718 -17.30 24.93 13.61
C LYS A 718 -15.90 25.47 13.29
N VAL A 719 -15.65 26.76 13.51
CA VAL A 719 -14.31 27.34 13.38
C VAL A 719 -13.45 26.81 14.52
N THR A 720 -12.40 26.07 14.17
CA THR A 720 -11.51 25.48 15.16
C THR A 720 -10.57 26.51 15.79
N LYS A 721 -10.13 26.23 17.02
CA LYS A 721 -9.19 27.04 17.79
C LYS A 721 -7.86 27.21 17.07
N GLY A 722 -7.44 26.22 16.27
CA GLY A 722 -6.28 26.28 15.39
C GLY A 722 -6.46 27.28 14.25
N GLN A 723 -7.55 27.15 13.47
CA GLN A 723 -7.88 28.10 12.38
C GLN A 723 -8.01 29.54 12.91
N ALA A 724 -8.68 29.73 14.04
CA ALA A 724 -8.80 31.04 14.68
C ALA A 724 -7.44 31.59 15.12
N SER A 725 -6.55 30.74 15.64
CA SER A 725 -5.15 31.11 15.95
C SER A 725 -4.38 31.54 14.69
N ASP A 726 -4.53 30.82 13.58
CA ASP A 726 -3.88 31.16 12.31
C ASP A 726 -4.40 32.50 11.74
N VAL A 727 -5.70 32.80 11.87
CA VAL A 727 -6.27 34.11 11.49
C VAL A 727 -5.75 35.23 12.41
N VAL A 728 -5.72 35.02 13.73
CA VAL A 728 -5.19 36.01 14.69
C VAL A 728 -3.70 36.30 14.43
N SER A 729 -2.89 35.29 14.09
CA SER A 729 -1.49 35.50 13.71
C SER A 729 -1.36 36.35 12.45
N ARG A 730 -2.12 36.05 11.38
CA ARG A 730 -2.11 36.88 10.16
C ARG A 730 -2.55 38.33 10.42
N LEU A 731 -3.58 38.53 11.25
CA LEU A 731 -4.05 39.86 11.66
C LEU A 731 -2.99 40.63 12.46
N THR A 732 -2.26 39.94 13.35
CA THR A 732 -1.23 40.55 14.22
C THR A 732 0.05 40.91 13.45
N HIS A 733 0.45 40.09 12.48
CA HIS A 733 1.73 40.23 11.77
C HIS A 733 1.60 40.79 10.34
N GLY A 734 0.55 41.59 10.08
CA GLY A 734 0.46 42.47 8.90
C GLY A 734 -0.33 41.95 7.70
N GLY A 735 -0.79 40.70 7.72
CA GLY A 735 -1.46 40.04 6.59
C GLY A 735 -2.71 40.75 6.08
N LEU A 736 -3.42 41.51 6.92
CA LEU A 736 -4.57 42.33 6.48
C LEU A 736 -4.18 43.47 5.53
N GLY A 737 -3.00 44.07 5.70
CA GLY A 737 -2.50 45.10 4.78
C GLY A 737 -2.10 44.50 3.43
N TRP A 738 -1.38 43.38 3.47
CA TRP A 738 -0.98 42.63 2.27
C TRP A 738 -2.21 42.10 1.49
N TRP A 739 -3.20 41.54 2.17
CA TRP A 739 -4.44 41.08 1.52
C TRP A 739 -5.21 42.22 0.85
N LYS A 740 -5.31 43.41 1.47
CA LYS A 740 -5.93 44.59 0.83
C LYS A 740 -5.23 45.01 -0.46
N LYS A 741 -3.88 44.96 -0.51
CA LYS A 741 -3.08 45.19 -1.73
C LYS A 741 -3.44 44.16 -2.81
N GLN A 742 -3.40 42.86 -2.47
CA GLN A 742 -3.58 41.79 -3.44
C GLN A 742 -5.02 41.63 -3.95
N ARG A 743 -6.03 41.80 -3.09
CA ARG A 743 -7.45 41.85 -3.50
C ARG A 743 -7.69 42.96 -4.54
N GLY A 744 -6.97 44.08 -4.43
CA GLY A 744 -6.97 45.16 -5.41
C GLY A 744 -6.31 44.80 -6.75
N THR A 745 -5.35 43.89 -6.79
CA THR A 745 -4.76 43.36 -8.03
C THR A 745 -5.70 42.35 -8.70
N LEU A 746 -6.21 41.37 -7.96
CA LEU A 746 -7.16 40.36 -8.44
C LEU A 746 -8.39 40.99 -9.14
N VAL A 747 -9.01 42.00 -8.53
CA VAL A 747 -10.18 42.69 -9.09
C VAL A 747 -9.86 43.51 -10.35
N ARG A 748 -8.60 43.93 -10.55
CA ARG A 748 -8.15 44.57 -11.80
C ARG A 748 -7.89 43.56 -12.91
N GLU A 749 -7.35 42.40 -12.57
CA GLU A 749 -7.07 41.32 -13.52
C GLU A 749 -8.34 40.62 -14.01
N GLU A 750 -9.30 40.32 -13.12
CA GLU A 750 -10.61 39.80 -13.51
C GLU A 750 -11.33 40.76 -14.49
N LYS A 751 -11.26 42.07 -14.23
CA LYS A 751 -11.77 43.10 -15.16
C LYS A 751 -10.99 43.21 -16.47
N ARG A 752 -9.74 42.71 -16.54
CA ARG A 752 -8.99 42.58 -17.80
C ARG A 752 -9.47 41.36 -18.58
N GLN A 753 -9.55 40.20 -17.92
CA GLN A 753 -9.98 38.94 -18.53
C GLN A 753 -11.41 39.01 -19.10
N VAL A 754 -12.37 39.61 -18.39
CA VAL A 754 -13.74 39.80 -18.91
C VAL A 754 -13.74 40.63 -20.19
N ARG A 755 -12.98 41.74 -20.23
CA ARG A 755 -12.84 42.60 -21.42
C ARG A 755 -12.12 41.89 -22.58
N GLU A 756 -11.22 40.96 -22.30
CA GLU A 756 -10.53 40.14 -23.30
C GLU A 756 -11.47 39.05 -23.85
N GLY A 757 -12.29 38.44 -23.00
CA GLY A 757 -13.38 37.53 -23.38
C GLY A 757 -14.41 38.19 -24.31
N GLU A 758 -14.95 39.34 -23.92
CA GLU A 758 -15.87 40.13 -24.77
C GLU A 758 -15.26 40.47 -26.15
N ARG A 759 -13.95 40.74 -26.20
CA ARG A 759 -13.23 41.04 -27.46
C ARG A 759 -13.05 39.79 -28.32
N LEU A 760 -12.86 38.62 -27.71
CA LEU A 760 -12.76 37.33 -28.40
C LEU A 760 -14.11 36.90 -28.95
N GLU A 761 -15.18 37.01 -28.16
CA GLU A 761 -16.56 36.74 -28.56
C GLU A 761 -16.99 37.62 -29.75
N LYS A 762 -16.76 38.95 -29.66
CA LYS A 762 -17.00 39.89 -30.77
C LYS A 762 -16.15 39.60 -32.02
N ARG A 763 -15.00 38.92 -31.89
CA ARG A 763 -14.20 38.42 -33.04
C ARG A 763 -14.79 37.14 -33.63
N LEU A 764 -15.20 36.18 -32.80
CA LEU A 764 -15.81 34.92 -33.23
C LEU A 764 -17.13 35.15 -33.96
N GLU A 765 -18.00 36.01 -33.42
CA GLU A 765 -19.27 36.35 -34.06
C GLU A 765 -19.06 37.04 -35.42
N LYS A 766 -18.09 37.96 -35.51
CA LYS A 766 -17.73 38.60 -36.78
C LYS A 766 -17.16 37.60 -37.80
N ALA A 767 -16.50 36.53 -37.35
CA ALA A 767 -16.06 35.43 -38.20
C ALA A 767 -17.21 34.49 -38.62
N ARG A 768 -18.21 34.27 -37.74
CA ARG A 768 -19.43 33.51 -38.07
C ARG A 768 -20.22 34.19 -39.18
N ILE A 769 -20.51 35.48 -39.02
CA ILE A 769 -21.19 36.31 -40.03
C ILE A 769 -20.42 36.28 -41.38
N ALA A 770 -19.08 36.34 -41.34
CA ALA A 770 -18.26 36.24 -42.54
C ALA A 770 -18.30 34.85 -43.22
N ARG A 771 -18.47 33.76 -42.47
CA ARG A 771 -18.71 32.41 -43.01
C ARG A 771 -20.09 32.30 -43.65
N GLU A 772 -21.13 32.79 -43.00
CA GLU A 772 -22.51 32.76 -43.50
C GLU A 772 -22.65 33.60 -44.79
N ALA A 773 -22.00 34.76 -44.86
CA ALA A 773 -21.92 35.56 -46.07
C ALA A 773 -21.20 34.84 -47.24
N ARG A 774 -20.14 34.07 -46.96
CA ARG A 774 -19.46 33.24 -47.96
C ARG A 774 -20.34 32.07 -48.43
N ALA A 775 -21.04 31.40 -47.52
CA ALA A 775 -21.96 30.31 -47.86
C ALA A 775 -23.09 30.78 -48.79
N LYS A 776 -23.73 31.93 -48.48
CA LYS A 776 -24.73 32.56 -49.36
C LYS A 776 -24.17 32.94 -50.72
N LYS A 777 -22.88 33.29 -50.83
CA LYS A 777 -22.24 33.64 -52.11
C LYS A 777 -21.90 32.40 -52.96
N ALA A 778 -21.61 31.26 -52.33
CA ALA A 778 -21.37 29.99 -53.02
C ALA A 778 -22.68 29.36 -53.55
N GLY A 779 -23.77 29.43 -52.79
CA GLY A 779 -25.08 28.90 -53.20
C GLY A 779 -25.78 29.67 -54.35
N ALA A 780 -25.13 30.67 -54.94
CA ALA A 780 -25.65 31.50 -56.02
C ALA A 780 -24.95 31.27 -57.38
N GLN A 781 -24.12 30.23 -57.50
CA GLN A 781 -23.43 29.87 -58.75
C GLN A 781 -23.59 28.37 -59.07
N VAL A 782 -24.75 28.01 -59.59
CA VAL A 782 -24.92 26.82 -60.45
C VAL A 782 -25.28 27.34 -61.83
N PRO A 783 -24.37 27.30 -62.81
CA PRO A 783 -24.69 27.59 -64.21
C PRO A 783 -25.40 26.38 -64.84
N ASP A 784 -26.45 26.63 -65.62
CA ASP A 784 -26.95 25.64 -66.58
C ASP A 784 -25.90 25.33 -67.65
N GLY A 785 -25.88 24.09 -68.16
CA GLY A 785 -25.26 23.78 -69.45
C GLY A 785 -23.92 23.01 -69.41
N ALA A 786 -23.96 21.76 -68.96
CA ALA A 786 -23.12 20.69 -69.50
C ALA A 786 -23.92 19.37 -69.48
N THR A 787 -23.89 18.62 -70.58
CA THR A 787 -24.60 17.35 -70.79
C THR A 787 -23.85 16.17 -70.20
#